data_AF-A0AAW0GP64-F1
#
_entry.id   AF-A0AAW0GP64-F1
#
_cell.length_a   1.000
_cell.length_b   1.000
_cell.length_c   1.000
_cell.angle_alpha   90.00
_cell.angle_beta   90.00
_cell.angle_gamma   90.00
#
_symmetry.space_group_name_H-M   'P 1'
#
loop_
_entity.id
_entity.type
_entity.pdbx_description
1 polymer ?
#
loop_
_entity_poly.entity_id
_entity_poly.type
_entity_poly.pdbx_seq_one_letter_code
_entity_poly.pdbx_strand_id
1 'polypeptide(L)'
;MTRFSLCSAFFWFLLTSTAQAAINRHAIVSQFNPIRNASNLNTPMQVGNGGFAFGADVTGLQTFLPFAIMSSWGWMNDSFPPGKTLEDIENYQGVSWDSHGRPVEYLFGGEPAIEQWLFSNPNRANLGRVGLLFRDSDGSMLRVAEENLTDIHQELDLWSGTITSSFAYNGVKVTVRTYSAQSSSTVGVQITSSLIESGHLGVFLDFPWIDGTASFSAPYVGIWNATNSHTTSLKAGRGLGGNVQAEITHTLVNNTFTTSVGGDLFKISRDSLSAHRYSLLPSKKSETFSLAIDYSPDSPKSIPTPSDISHESEHVWETYWRNSGFIDVATGSTDTRARELQRRIILSRYLMRVNEAGDAPPQESGLVNNGWHGKFHMEMAFWHLAHWALWDNWDLLDRPLTAYSRFLTTSLQRAQKQQGYQSGARWSKMTDPSGRSAPGDTNELLIWQQPHPLVFAEYEYRATKSKDTLQKWLQVVNETANWMAEFAWFNSSTGKYDLGPPMYLVSEDAGPNVTRNPAFELAYWRHGLDLAETWLDRLDEPIPEKWSEVKANLAPLPIENGLYAIYEGLEDNFWTDPAYINTHPALVGLHGWLPLTANVDLEIAKATADKVYTSWNFTNCWGWDYPMLAMSAARNGETEKAMDLLLHPLFKFDDVGMPVSGVRVPTPYFPGSGGLLYAVAMMAAGWDQNSSTNSSPGFPLNGWNVRSEGIKQAM
;
A
#
# COMPACT_ATOMS: atom_id res chain seq x y z
N MET A 1 41.52 32.63 -70.57
CA MET A 1 40.83 31.45 -70.00
C MET A 1 41.32 31.28 -68.57
N THR A 2 40.72 32.03 -67.64
CA THR A 2 39.77 31.55 -66.62
C THR A 2 40.39 30.58 -65.60
N ARG A 3 40.68 31.09 -64.40
CA ARG A 3 40.90 30.32 -63.18
C ARG A 3 39.74 30.58 -62.21
N PHE A 4 39.28 29.49 -61.61
CA PHE A 4 38.20 29.38 -60.63
C PHE A 4 38.46 30.18 -59.35
N SER A 5 37.40 30.74 -58.77
CA SER A 5 37.35 31.19 -57.38
C SER A 5 36.08 30.60 -56.75
N LEU A 6 36.25 29.71 -55.77
CA LEU A 6 35.16 29.19 -54.93
C LEU A 6 34.85 30.20 -53.82
N CYS A 7 33.59 30.58 -53.68
CA CYS A 7 33.05 31.23 -52.48
C CYS A 7 32.34 30.17 -51.63
N SER A 8 32.85 29.92 -50.42
CA SER A 8 32.16 29.14 -49.38
C SER A 8 31.34 30.10 -48.51
N ALA A 9 30.03 29.91 -48.43
CA ALA A 9 29.17 30.53 -47.44
C ALA A 9 28.89 29.52 -46.32
N PHE A 10 29.36 29.81 -45.10
CA PHE A 10 29.03 29.07 -43.89
C PHE A 10 27.76 29.69 -43.28
N PHE A 11 26.66 28.93 -43.25
CA PHE A 11 25.48 29.26 -42.45
C PHE A 11 25.64 28.60 -41.06
N TRP A 12 25.77 29.41 -40.01
CA TRP A 12 25.65 28.94 -38.63
C TRP A 12 24.17 28.79 -38.28
N PHE A 13 23.71 27.56 -38.09
CA PHE A 13 22.44 27.28 -37.43
C PHE A 13 22.63 27.44 -35.91
N LEU A 14 22.09 28.51 -35.33
CA LEU A 14 21.87 28.65 -33.90
C LEU A 14 20.76 27.68 -33.48
N LEU A 15 21.14 26.52 -32.94
CA LEU A 15 20.24 25.66 -32.16
C LEU A 15 19.93 26.38 -30.84
N THR A 16 18.82 27.11 -30.80
CA THR A 16 18.23 27.55 -29.54
C THR A 16 17.62 26.32 -28.86
N SER A 17 18.34 25.68 -27.93
CA SER A 17 17.68 24.77 -27.00
C SER A 17 16.78 25.62 -26.10
N THR A 18 15.47 25.40 -26.19
CA THR A 18 14.54 25.88 -25.17
C THR A 18 14.84 25.10 -23.90
N ALA A 19 15.70 25.64 -23.04
CA ALA A 19 15.89 25.12 -21.70
C ALA A 19 14.56 25.26 -20.95
N GLN A 20 13.77 24.19 -20.89
CA GLN A 20 12.59 24.13 -20.04
C GLN A 20 13.06 24.31 -18.59
N ALA A 21 12.56 25.33 -17.89
CA ALA A 21 12.90 25.52 -16.48
C ALA A 21 12.50 24.27 -15.68
N ALA A 22 13.28 23.94 -14.65
CA ALA A 22 12.94 22.85 -13.73
C ALA A 22 11.57 23.07 -13.07
N ILE A 23 10.88 21.99 -12.70
CA ILE A 23 9.60 22.07 -12.00
C ILE A 23 9.84 22.66 -10.60
N ASN A 24 9.08 23.71 -10.23
CA ASN A 24 9.13 24.25 -8.87
C ASN A 24 8.31 23.34 -7.94
N ARG A 25 8.93 22.23 -7.53
CA ARG A 25 8.28 21.18 -6.75
C ARG A 25 7.75 21.68 -5.41
N HIS A 26 8.51 22.53 -4.70
CA HIS A 26 8.08 23.11 -3.44
C HIS A 26 6.80 23.93 -3.63
N ALA A 27 6.77 24.84 -4.60
CA ALA A 27 5.58 25.66 -4.85
C ALA A 27 4.35 24.84 -5.25
N ILE A 28 4.52 23.70 -5.94
CA ILE A 28 3.41 22.82 -6.31
C ILE A 28 2.94 22.01 -5.09
N VAL A 29 3.85 21.38 -4.34
CA VAL A 29 3.52 20.57 -3.17
C VAL A 29 2.77 21.41 -2.13
N SER A 30 3.29 22.59 -1.78
CA SER A 30 2.68 23.45 -0.76
C SER A 30 1.29 23.98 -1.14
N GLN A 31 0.92 24.02 -2.42
CA GLN A 31 -0.44 24.41 -2.84
C GLN A 31 -1.51 23.41 -2.45
N PHE A 32 -1.12 22.18 -2.09
CA PHE A 32 -2.02 21.09 -1.75
C PHE A 32 -1.88 20.64 -0.29
N ASN A 33 -1.22 21.43 0.57
CA ASN A 33 -1.21 21.21 2.03
C ASN A 33 -2.66 21.08 2.54
N PRO A 34 -3.05 19.93 3.14
CA PRO A 34 -4.39 19.76 3.69
C PRO A 34 -4.62 20.65 4.90
N ILE A 35 -5.83 21.22 5.01
CA ILE A 35 -6.24 22.08 6.13
C ILE A 35 -7.59 21.60 6.68
N ARG A 36 -7.72 21.57 8.01
CA ARG A 36 -8.95 21.25 8.74
C ARG A 36 -9.23 22.24 9.85
N ASN A 37 -10.51 22.57 10.03
CA ASN A 37 -11.02 23.41 11.13
C ASN A 37 -11.96 22.64 12.09
N ALA A 38 -12.16 21.36 11.84
CA ALA A 38 -12.93 20.42 12.66
C ALA A 38 -12.43 19.00 12.36
N SER A 39 -12.58 18.08 13.32
CA SER A 39 -12.13 16.70 13.12
C SER A 39 -13.02 15.97 12.12
N ASN A 40 -12.39 15.13 11.31
CA ASN A 40 -13.08 14.14 10.50
C ASN A 40 -13.20 12.85 11.31
N LEU A 41 -14.41 12.30 11.45
CA LEU A 41 -14.64 11.08 12.24
C LEU A 41 -14.13 9.79 11.56
N ASN A 42 -13.78 9.85 10.27
CA ASN A 42 -13.44 8.69 9.47
C ASN A 42 -11.94 8.60 9.13
N THR A 43 -11.27 9.74 8.87
CA THR A 43 -9.87 9.75 8.42
C THR A 43 -9.01 10.71 9.23
N PRO A 44 -7.82 10.30 9.69
CA PRO A 44 -6.88 11.19 10.37
C PRO A 44 -6.06 12.03 9.38
N MET A 45 -5.51 13.17 9.83
CA MET A 45 -4.25 13.66 9.24
C MET A 45 -3.12 12.84 9.84
N GLN A 46 -2.14 12.41 9.02
CA GLN A 46 -1.07 11.54 9.48
C GLN A 46 0.31 12.14 9.25
N VAL A 47 1.23 11.79 10.16
CA VAL A 47 2.68 11.82 9.93
C VAL A 47 3.23 10.41 10.06
N GLY A 48 4.34 10.11 9.38
CA GLY A 48 4.96 8.79 9.45
C GLY A 48 6.17 8.65 8.55
N ASN A 49 6.66 7.41 8.45
CA ASN A 49 7.90 7.07 7.74
C ASN A 49 7.81 5.80 6.88
N GLY A 50 6.61 5.24 6.72
CA GLY A 50 6.37 4.00 5.96
C GLY A 50 6.36 2.74 6.82
N GLY A 51 7.14 2.71 7.90
CA GLY A 51 7.14 1.64 8.90
C GLY A 51 6.36 1.98 10.17
N PHE A 52 5.97 3.24 10.33
CA PHE A 52 5.23 3.77 11.47
C PHE A 52 4.37 4.96 11.01
N ALA A 53 3.14 5.05 11.53
CA ALA A 53 2.25 6.18 11.30
C ALA A 53 1.52 6.60 12.57
N PHE A 54 1.37 7.91 12.73
CA PHE A 54 0.61 8.55 13.80
C PHE A 54 -0.52 9.37 13.17
N GLY A 55 -1.77 9.01 13.46
CA GLY A 55 -2.96 9.76 13.04
C GLY A 55 -3.43 10.75 14.11
N ALA A 56 -3.76 11.98 13.71
CA ALA A 56 -4.19 13.06 14.58
C ALA A 56 -5.61 13.57 14.26
N ASP A 57 -6.32 13.98 15.31
CA ASP A 57 -7.47 14.90 15.23
C ASP A 57 -7.00 16.37 15.21
N VAL A 58 -7.93 17.32 15.20
CA VAL A 58 -7.60 18.76 15.03
C VAL A 58 -6.68 19.34 16.10
N THR A 59 -6.51 18.67 17.23
CA THR A 59 -5.55 19.11 18.25
C THR A 59 -4.09 18.89 17.86
N GLY A 60 -3.83 18.14 16.78
CA GLY A 60 -2.49 17.70 16.37
C GLY A 60 -2.05 16.41 17.07
N LEU A 61 -2.88 15.89 17.98
CA LEU A 61 -2.72 14.62 18.68
C LEU A 61 -4.03 13.81 18.56
N GLN A 62 -4.25 12.82 19.42
CA GLN A 62 -5.45 11.99 19.47
C GLN A 62 -6.28 12.35 20.71
N THR A 63 -6.61 13.62 20.91
CA THR A 63 -7.27 14.12 22.12
C THR A 63 -8.75 13.73 22.19
N PHE A 64 -9.46 13.78 21.07
CA PHE A 64 -10.88 13.49 20.96
C PHE A 64 -11.16 12.17 20.23
N LEU A 65 -10.40 11.89 19.17
CA LEU A 65 -10.60 10.70 18.34
C LEU A 65 -9.48 9.67 18.56
N PRO A 66 -9.79 8.40 18.87
CA PRO A 66 -8.78 7.37 19.14
C PRO A 66 -8.29 6.70 17.84
N PHE A 67 -7.75 7.51 16.91
CA PHE A 67 -7.08 6.96 15.73
C PHE A 67 -5.95 6.02 16.14
N ALA A 68 -5.62 5.07 15.26
CA ALA A 68 -4.58 4.10 15.56
C ALA A 68 -3.18 4.72 15.46
N ILE A 69 -2.27 4.26 16.31
CA ILE A 69 -0.83 4.36 16.11
C ILE A 69 -0.36 2.98 15.67
N MET A 70 0.14 2.87 14.45
CA MET A 70 0.44 1.57 13.84
C MET A 70 1.88 1.52 13.35
N SER A 71 2.45 0.32 13.34
CA SER A 71 3.76 0.04 12.76
C SER A 71 3.76 -1.24 11.92
N SER A 72 4.82 -1.42 11.13
CA SER A 72 5.06 -2.64 10.37
C SER A 72 5.41 -3.85 11.25
N TRP A 73 5.85 -3.63 12.48
CA TRP A 73 6.31 -4.67 13.42
C TRP A 73 5.33 -4.96 14.56
N GLY A 74 4.32 -4.12 14.77
CA GLY A 74 3.34 -4.27 15.85
C GLY A 74 2.33 -5.38 15.55
N TRP A 75 2.61 -6.60 16.02
CA TRP A 75 1.75 -7.78 15.82
C TRP A 75 1.49 -8.51 17.13
N MET A 76 0.33 -9.17 17.22
CA MET A 76 0.00 -10.06 18.34
C MET A 76 -0.69 -11.35 17.91
N ASN A 77 -0.60 -12.37 18.77
CA ASN A 77 -1.44 -13.55 18.69
C ASN A 77 -2.46 -13.56 19.83
N ASP A 78 -3.70 -13.91 19.50
CA ASP A 78 -4.74 -14.23 20.46
C ASP A 78 -4.44 -15.56 21.16
N SER A 79 -5.04 -15.77 22.33
CA SER A 79 -5.06 -17.10 22.97
C SER A 79 -5.63 -18.16 22.02
N PHE A 80 -5.13 -19.39 22.13
CA PHE A 80 -5.67 -20.50 21.35
C PHE A 80 -7.17 -20.71 21.64
N PRO A 81 -7.94 -21.26 20.68
CA PRO A 81 -9.33 -21.59 20.91
C PRO A 81 -9.49 -22.52 22.14
N PRO A 82 -10.63 -22.47 22.85
CA PRO A 82 -10.83 -23.27 24.04
C PRO A 82 -10.57 -24.77 23.80
N GLY A 83 -9.69 -25.36 24.61
CA GLY A 83 -9.33 -26.78 24.51
C GLY A 83 -8.35 -27.13 23.39
N LYS A 84 -7.77 -26.14 22.69
CA LYS A 84 -6.76 -26.35 21.64
C LYS A 84 -5.35 -26.09 22.14
N THR A 85 -4.43 -26.81 21.51
CA THR A 85 -2.99 -26.80 21.75
C THR A 85 -2.24 -26.34 20.51
N LEU A 86 -0.95 -26.04 20.65
CA LEU A 86 -0.10 -25.74 19.49
C LEU A 86 -0.08 -26.89 18.48
N GLU A 87 -0.10 -28.15 18.95
CA GLU A 87 -0.13 -29.33 18.10
C GLU A 87 -1.40 -29.39 17.24
N ASP A 88 -2.56 -29.01 17.79
CA ASP A 88 -3.80 -28.91 17.00
C ASP A 88 -3.70 -27.87 15.89
N ILE A 89 -3.05 -26.73 16.17
CA ILE A 89 -2.84 -25.64 15.22
C ILE A 89 -1.87 -26.05 14.11
N GLU A 90 -0.76 -26.70 14.47
CA GLU A 90 0.27 -27.16 13.52
C GLU A 90 -0.22 -28.32 12.63
N ASN A 91 -1.19 -29.11 13.10
CA ASN A 91 -1.75 -30.25 12.38
C ASN A 91 -3.00 -29.89 11.53
N TYR A 92 -3.38 -28.62 11.41
CA TYR A 92 -4.49 -28.21 10.57
C TYR A 92 -4.19 -28.40 9.07
N GLN A 93 -5.02 -29.18 8.37
CA GLN A 93 -4.85 -29.52 6.95
C GLN A 93 -5.99 -29.04 6.03
N GLY A 94 -7.10 -28.54 6.60
CA GLY A 94 -8.28 -28.13 5.83
C GLY A 94 -8.96 -29.29 5.11
N VAL A 95 -9.19 -29.16 3.80
CA VAL A 95 -9.86 -30.16 2.95
C VAL A 95 -9.00 -30.56 1.75
N SER A 96 -9.29 -31.72 1.17
CA SER A 96 -8.68 -32.15 -0.09
C SER A 96 -9.69 -32.10 -1.23
N TRP A 97 -9.35 -31.39 -2.32
CA TRP A 97 -10.16 -31.32 -3.53
C TRP A 97 -9.43 -31.98 -4.71
N ASP A 98 -10.18 -32.54 -5.66
CA ASP A 98 -9.60 -33.06 -6.90
C ASP A 98 -9.13 -31.91 -7.79
N SER A 99 -7.90 -32.01 -8.28
CA SER A 99 -7.35 -31.15 -9.32
C SER A 99 -6.73 -32.04 -10.38
N HIS A 100 -7.39 -32.14 -11.54
CA HIS A 100 -6.95 -32.99 -12.66
C HIS A 100 -6.65 -34.46 -12.28
N GLY A 101 -7.51 -35.08 -11.46
CA GLY A 101 -7.39 -36.50 -11.11
C GLY A 101 -6.39 -36.80 -9.99
N ARG A 102 -5.91 -35.78 -9.27
CA ARG A 102 -5.16 -35.95 -8.03
C ARG A 102 -5.76 -35.13 -6.88
N PRO A 103 -5.73 -35.64 -5.64
CA PRO A 103 -6.09 -34.86 -4.47
C PRO A 103 -5.06 -33.76 -4.20
N VAL A 104 -5.53 -32.56 -3.84
CA VAL A 104 -4.72 -31.40 -3.42
C VAL A 104 -5.30 -30.83 -2.13
N GLU A 105 -4.45 -30.60 -1.12
CA GLU A 105 -4.87 -30.06 0.17
C GLU A 105 -4.94 -28.53 0.17
N TYR A 106 -6.06 -27.99 0.66
CA TYR A 106 -6.33 -26.57 0.78
C TYR A 106 -6.74 -26.25 2.21
N LEU A 107 -6.15 -25.19 2.77
CA LEU A 107 -6.37 -24.75 4.15
C LEU A 107 -7.70 -24.00 4.28
N PHE A 108 -8.83 -24.65 4.02
CA PHE A 108 -10.17 -24.16 4.32
C PHE A 108 -11.10 -25.34 4.59
N GLY A 109 -12.28 -25.08 5.16
CA GLY A 109 -13.30 -26.12 5.40
C GLY A 109 -12.87 -27.17 6.44
N GLY A 110 -11.85 -26.87 7.23
CA GLY A 110 -11.37 -27.73 8.32
C GLY A 110 -12.11 -27.46 9.62
N GLU A 111 -11.45 -27.65 10.77
CA GLU A 111 -12.06 -27.32 12.06
C GLU A 111 -12.26 -25.79 12.20
N PRO A 112 -13.51 -25.29 12.34
CA PRO A 112 -13.79 -23.85 12.21
C PRO A 112 -13.05 -22.97 13.22
N ALA A 113 -12.86 -23.44 14.46
CA ALA A 113 -12.19 -22.67 15.50
C ALA A 113 -10.69 -22.49 15.23
N ILE A 114 -10.03 -23.53 14.69
CA ILE A 114 -8.61 -23.49 14.31
C ILE A 114 -8.44 -22.66 13.05
N GLU A 115 -9.30 -22.87 12.05
CA GLU A 115 -9.29 -22.11 10.80
C GLU A 115 -9.43 -20.61 11.05
N GLN A 116 -10.42 -20.20 11.86
CA GLN A 116 -10.61 -18.79 12.21
C GLN A 116 -9.41 -18.22 12.98
N TRP A 117 -8.83 -18.98 13.92
CA TRP A 117 -7.65 -18.52 14.67
C TRP A 117 -6.46 -18.34 13.73
N LEU A 118 -6.19 -19.29 12.84
CA LEU A 118 -5.12 -19.22 11.84
C LEU A 118 -5.38 -18.13 10.80
N PHE A 119 -6.63 -17.82 10.48
CA PHE A 119 -7.01 -16.75 9.57
C PHE A 119 -6.69 -15.38 10.17
N SER A 120 -7.03 -15.17 11.45
CA SER A 120 -6.85 -13.88 12.11
C SER A 120 -5.45 -13.67 12.72
N ASN A 121 -4.73 -14.72 13.11
CA ASN A 121 -3.48 -14.59 13.87
C ASN A 121 -2.21 -14.78 13.02
N PRO A 122 -1.10 -14.07 13.27
CA PRO A 122 -1.06 -12.85 14.06
C PRO A 122 -1.93 -11.74 13.45
N ASN A 123 -2.55 -10.93 14.31
CA ASN A 123 -3.28 -9.72 13.95
C ASN A 123 -2.45 -8.47 14.32
N ARG A 124 -2.70 -7.35 13.63
CA ARG A 124 -1.90 -6.11 13.79
C ARG A 124 -2.37 -5.29 15.00
N ALA A 125 -1.42 -4.80 15.79
CA ALA A 125 -1.67 -4.06 17.01
C ALA A 125 -1.66 -2.52 16.81
N ASN A 126 -2.60 -1.83 17.46
CA ASN A 126 -2.55 -0.42 17.79
C ASN A 126 -1.67 -0.23 19.03
N LEU A 127 -0.63 0.57 18.88
CA LEU A 127 0.44 0.72 19.86
C LEU A 127 0.05 1.62 21.04
N GLY A 128 -1.04 2.38 20.92
CA GLY A 128 -1.55 3.22 21.99
C GLY A 128 -2.23 4.48 21.46
N ARG A 129 -2.33 5.47 22.36
CA ARG A 129 -2.90 6.78 22.05
C ARG A 129 -2.13 7.87 22.76
N VAL A 130 -1.87 8.98 22.06
CA VAL A 130 -1.24 10.18 22.62
C VAL A 130 -2.20 11.35 22.46
N GLY A 131 -2.59 12.01 23.55
CA GLY A 131 -3.52 13.15 23.47
C GLY A 131 -3.25 14.22 24.53
N LEU A 132 -3.92 15.38 24.39
CA LEU A 132 -3.80 16.46 25.35
C LEU A 132 -4.56 16.13 26.65
N LEU A 133 -3.95 16.48 27.77
CA LEU A 133 -4.55 16.38 29.10
C LEU A 133 -4.86 17.78 29.61
N PHE A 134 -6.13 18.07 29.90
CA PHE A 134 -6.57 19.33 30.48
C PHE A 134 -6.81 19.17 31.99
N ARG A 135 -6.45 20.19 32.77
CA ARG A 135 -6.65 20.24 34.22
C ARG A 135 -7.26 21.55 34.67
N ASP A 136 -8.03 21.50 35.74
CA ASP A 136 -8.51 22.69 36.43
C ASP A 136 -7.44 23.28 37.38
N SER A 137 -7.79 24.37 38.07
CA SER A 137 -6.92 25.05 39.03
C SER A 137 -6.56 24.21 40.25
N ASP A 138 -7.41 23.25 40.61
CA ASP A 138 -7.18 22.33 41.73
C ASP A 138 -6.33 21.13 41.30
N GLY A 139 -6.06 21.03 39.99
CA GLY A 139 -5.26 20.00 39.40
C GLY A 139 -6.01 18.71 39.08
N SER A 140 -7.34 18.72 39.11
CA SER A 140 -8.19 17.61 38.68
C SER A 140 -8.24 17.55 37.16
N MET A 141 -8.36 16.34 36.60
CA MET A 141 -8.47 16.14 35.15
C MET A 141 -9.83 16.60 34.65
N LEU A 142 -9.84 17.39 33.57
CA LEU A 142 -11.03 17.87 32.91
C LEU A 142 -11.36 17.02 31.69
N ARG A 143 -12.65 16.70 31.53
CA ARG A 143 -13.18 16.15 30.29
C ARG A 143 -13.51 17.30 29.35
N VAL A 144 -12.63 17.56 28.40
CA VAL A 144 -12.81 18.55 27.33
C VAL A 144 -13.29 17.82 26.08
N ALA A 145 -14.29 18.39 25.40
CA ALA A 145 -14.75 17.97 24.08
C ALA A 145 -14.31 18.97 23.01
N GLU A 146 -14.35 18.57 21.74
CA GLU A 146 -13.93 19.43 20.62
C GLU A 146 -14.75 20.73 20.57
N GLU A 147 -16.04 20.68 20.91
CA GLU A 147 -16.92 21.85 20.94
C GLU A 147 -16.51 22.92 21.98
N ASN A 148 -15.60 22.58 22.90
CA ASN A 148 -15.03 23.55 23.85
C ASN A 148 -13.85 24.33 23.26
N LEU A 149 -13.38 23.97 22.06
CA LEU A 149 -12.32 24.67 21.36
C LEU A 149 -12.91 25.74 20.43
N THR A 150 -12.13 26.80 20.22
CA THR A 150 -12.43 27.89 19.28
C THR A 150 -11.19 28.15 18.43
N ASP A 151 -11.34 28.91 17.33
CA ASP A 151 -10.23 29.28 16.44
C ASP A 151 -9.38 28.09 15.96
N ILE A 152 -10.06 26.96 15.69
CA ILE A 152 -9.41 25.71 15.28
C ILE A 152 -8.85 25.85 13.86
N HIS A 153 -7.56 25.56 13.72
CA HIS A 153 -6.86 25.45 12.45
C HIS A 153 -5.79 24.37 12.55
N GLN A 154 -5.87 23.36 11.69
CA GLN A 154 -4.87 22.31 11.53
C GLN A 154 -4.38 22.31 10.09
N GLU A 155 -3.07 22.34 9.88
CA GLU A 155 -2.43 22.21 8.57
C GLU A 155 -1.39 21.09 8.60
N LEU A 156 -1.39 20.26 7.55
CA LEU A 156 -0.31 19.33 7.27
C LEU A 156 0.58 19.93 6.18
N ASP A 157 1.81 20.30 6.55
CA ASP A 157 2.82 20.70 5.60
C ASP A 157 3.47 19.47 4.97
N LEU A 158 3.10 19.20 3.73
CA LEU A 158 3.55 18.03 2.98
C LEU A 158 5.06 18.08 2.68
N TRP A 159 5.64 19.28 2.60
CA TRP A 159 7.06 19.46 2.27
C TRP A 159 7.98 19.07 3.43
N SER A 160 7.57 19.34 4.67
CA SER A 160 8.31 18.98 5.89
C SER A 160 7.79 17.72 6.59
N GLY A 161 6.58 17.27 6.27
CA GLY A 161 5.89 16.20 6.97
C GLY A 161 5.47 16.59 8.39
N THR A 162 5.11 17.85 8.62
CA THR A 162 4.72 18.38 9.93
C THR A 162 3.25 18.74 9.97
N ILE A 163 2.53 18.26 10.99
CA ILE A 163 1.21 18.77 11.34
C ILE A 163 1.38 19.94 12.31
N THR A 164 0.77 21.09 12.00
CA THR A 164 0.66 22.23 12.91
C THR A 164 -0.81 22.50 13.20
N SER A 165 -1.20 22.30 14.46
CA SER A 165 -2.54 22.60 14.97
C SER A 165 -2.49 23.82 15.87
N SER A 166 -3.44 24.74 15.72
CA SER A 166 -3.69 25.84 16.63
C SER A 166 -5.17 25.98 16.96
N PHE A 167 -5.47 26.24 18.22
CA PHE A 167 -6.84 26.46 18.70
C PHE A 167 -6.79 27.27 20.00
N ALA A 168 -7.94 27.76 20.46
CA ALA A 168 -8.10 28.41 21.75
C ALA A 168 -8.99 27.59 22.67
N TYR A 169 -8.54 27.38 23.91
CA TYR A 169 -9.31 26.79 25.01
C TYR A 169 -9.46 27.84 26.11
N ASN A 170 -10.71 28.18 26.47
CA ASN A 170 -11.02 29.28 27.41
C ASN A 170 -10.30 30.61 27.05
N GLY A 171 -10.22 30.92 25.76
CA GLY A 171 -9.56 32.13 25.25
C GLY A 171 -8.03 32.09 25.26
N VAL A 172 -7.42 30.98 25.68
CA VAL A 172 -5.96 30.81 25.68
C VAL A 172 -5.54 29.97 24.48
N LYS A 173 -4.62 30.51 23.68
CA LYS A 173 -4.09 29.83 22.49
C LYS A 173 -3.23 28.62 22.89
N VAL A 174 -3.42 27.53 22.17
CA VAL A 174 -2.57 26.34 22.17
C VAL A 174 -2.09 26.12 20.75
N THR A 175 -0.80 25.84 20.59
CA THR A 175 -0.22 25.43 19.30
C THR A 175 0.52 24.12 19.50
N VAL A 176 0.26 23.14 18.64
CA VAL A 176 0.87 21.82 18.67
C VAL A 176 1.53 21.55 17.32
N ARG A 177 2.82 21.22 17.33
CA ARG A 177 3.53 20.68 16.18
C ARG A 177 3.77 19.20 16.40
N THR A 178 3.42 18.38 15.41
CA THR A 178 3.58 16.93 15.45
C THR A 178 4.31 16.46 14.20
N TYR A 179 5.33 15.65 14.40
CA TYR A 179 6.21 15.13 13.35
C TYR A 179 6.69 13.72 13.72
N SER A 180 7.18 12.95 12.75
CA SER A 180 7.59 11.56 12.95
C SER A 180 9.06 11.37 12.60
N ALA A 181 9.77 10.62 13.46
CA ALA A 181 11.14 10.21 13.19
C ALA A 181 11.15 9.38 11.92
N GLN A 182 12.19 9.51 11.11
CA GLN A 182 12.35 8.73 9.89
C GLN A 182 13.23 7.50 10.11
N SER A 183 13.91 7.43 11.26
CA SER A 183 14.84 6.35 11.66
C SER A 183 14.24 5.40 12.70
N SER A 184 13.10 5.74 13.32
CA SER A 184 12.47 4.96 14.38
C SER A 184 10.95 5.11 14.40
N SER A 185 10.26 4.28 15.17
CA SER A 185 8.81 4.38 15.41
C SER A 185 8.51 5.41 16.52
N THR A 186 8.99 6.65 16.32
CA THR A 186 8.87 7.74 17.29
C THR A 186 8.03 8.88 16.73
N VAL A 187 7.09 9.39 17.54
CA VAL A 187 6.39 10.65 17.30
C VAL A 187 7.01 11.74 18.17
N GLY A 188 7.34 12.87 17.55
CA GLY A 188 7.78 14.09 18.21
C GLY A 188 6.62 15.06 18.33
N VAL A 189 6.48 15.68 19.51
CA VAL A 189 5.40 16.61 19.83
C VAL A 189 6.00 17.85 20.46
N GLN A 190 5.62 19.04 20.00
CA GLN A 190 5.94 20.32 20.62
C GLN A 190 4.66 21.12 20.86
N ILE A 191 4.36 21.41 22.12
CA ILE A 191 3.18 22.18 22.54
C ILE A 191 3.65 23.54 23.04
N THR A 192 2.97 24.61 22.62
CA THR A 192 3.19 25.98 23.11
C THR A 192 1.88 26.58 23.61
N SER A 193 1.82 26.94 24.89
CA SER A 193 0.68 27.61 25.54
C SER A 193 1.02 28.08 26.95
N SER A 194 0.46 29.21 27.39
CA SER A 194 0.54 29.62 28.81
C SER A 194 -0.21 28.66 29.75
N LEU A 195 -1.11 27.80 29.23
CA LEU A 195 -1.74 26.72 30.02
C LEU A 195 -0.74 25.68 30.51
N ILE A 196 0.41 25.52 29.83
CA ILE A 196 1.50 24.66 30.29
C ILE A 196 2.15 25.29 31.52
N GLU A 197 2.49 26.57 31.44
CA GLU A 197 3.15 27.29 32.54
C GLU A 197 2.27 27.31 33.80
N SER A 198 0.96 27.46 33.62
CA SER A 198 -0.02 27.41 34.71
C SER A 198 -0.35 26.00 35.21
N GLY A 199 0.17 24.94 34.58
CA GLY A 199 -0.05 23.55 34.97
C GLY A 199 -1.43 22.97 34.60
N HIS A 200 -2.17 23.65 33.71
CA HIS A 200 -3.50 23.27 33.24
C HIS A 200 -3.48 22.42 31.96
N LEU A 201 -2.32 22.25 31.33
CA LEU A 201 -2.15 21.44 30.11
C LEU A 201 -0.98 20.48 30.27
N GLY A 202 -1.18 19.24 29.81
CA GLY A 202 -0.18 18.18 29.72
C GLY A 202 -0.50 17.22 28.58
N VAL A 203 0.08 16.03 28.65
CA VAL A 203 -0.14 14.95 27.66
C VAL A 203 -0.59 13.70 28.41
N PHE A 204 -1.45 12.88 27.79
CA PHE A 204 -1.72 11.54 28.26
C PHE A 204 -1.26 10.49 27.24
N LEU A 205 -0.88 9.33 27.75
CA LEU A 205 -0.72 8.09 27.01
C LEU A 205 -1.79 7.11 27.46
N ASP A 206 -2.44 6.42 26.52
CA ASP A 206 -3.44 5.39 26.83
C ASP A 206 -3.16 4.16 25.97
N PHE A 207 -3.52 2.97 26.45
CA PHE A 207 -3.26 1.71 25.75
C PHE A 207 -4.53 0.86 25.60
N PRO A 208 -4.85 0.34 24.40
CA PRO A 208 -6.05 -0.47 24.18
C PRO A 208 -5.78 -1.98 24.28
N TRP A 209 -6.84 -2.77 24.49
CA TRP A 209 -6.88 -4.19 24.13
C TRP A 209 -7.20 -4.35 22.64
N ILE A 210 -6.72 -5.43 22.02
CA ILE A 210 -7.02 -5.78 20.63
C ILE A 210 -7.13 -7.31 20.55
N ASP A 211 -7.96 -7.81 19.65
CA ASP A 211 -8.01 -9.22 19.29
C ASP A 211 -8.36 -9.40 17.80
N GLY A 212 -8.15 -10.60 17.30
CA GLY A 212 -8.44 -10.99 15.92
C GLY A 212 -9.90 -11.31 15.63
N THR A 213 -10.86 -10.89 16.48
CA THR A 213 -12.28 -11.27 16.30
C THR A 213 -12.95 -10.56 15.12
N ALA A 214 -12.51 -9.34 14.81
CA ALA A 214 -13.04 -8.56 13.69
C ALA A 214 -12.06 -8.57 12.51
N SER A 215 -12.54 -8.93 11.32
CA SER A 215 -11.75 -8.81 10.09
C SER A 215 -11.44 -7.36 9.74
N PHE A 216 -12.31 -6.43 10.15
CA PHE A 216 -12.12 -5.00 9.97
C PHE A 216 -12.26 -4.26 11.30
N SER A 217 -11.36 -3.33 11.58
CA SER A 217 -11.45 -2.38 12.70
C SER A 217 -11.19 -0.99 12.16
N ALA A 218 -12.24 -0.28 11.80
CA ALA A 218 -12.19 1.06 11.23
C ALA A 218 -13.41 1.89 11.68
N PRO A 219 -13.28 3.21 11.85
CA PRO A 219 -12.05 4.01 11.69
C PRO A 219 -11.09 3.92 12.89
N TYR A 220 -11.49 3.21 13.96
CA TYR A 220 -10.70 3.07 15.18
C TYR A 220 -10.28 1.62 15.42
N VAL A 221 -9.09 1.43 15.99
CA VAL A 221 -8.51 0.11 16.31
C VAL A 221 -8.35 -0.02 17.82
N GLY A 222 -8.93 -1.07 18.38
CA GLY A 222 -8.79 -1.45 19.78
C GLY A 222 -9.94 -1.06 20.71
N ILE A 223 -9.98 -1.73 21.85
CA ILE A 223 -11.02 -1.69 22.87
C ILE A 223 -10.41 -1.11 24.16
N TRP A 224 -10.77 0.13 24.47
CA TRP A 224 -10.16 0.93 25.55
C TRP A 224 -10.67 0.58 26.97
N ASN A 225 -11.84 -0.07 27.06
CA ASN A 225 -12.46 -0.41 28.34
C ASN A 225 -12.19 -1.87 28.78
N ALA A 226 -11.46 -2.66 27.99
CA ALA A 226 -11.13 -4.05 28.29
C ALA A 226 -9.89 -4.18 29.18
N THR A 227 -9.86 -3.46 30.29
CA THR A 227 -8.68 -3.30 31.18
C THR A 227 -8.21 -4.59 31.87
N ASN A 228 -9.01 -5.66 31.83
CA ASN A 228 -8.64 -6.94 32.43
C ASN A 228 -8.01 -7.91 31.40
N SER A 229 -8.00 -7.56 30.11
CA SER A 229 -7.50 -8.41 29.03
C SER A 229 -6.01 -8.23 28.73
N HIS A 230 -5.39 -7.16 29.27
CA HIS A 230 -3.99 -6.82 29.03
C HIS A 230 -3.37 -6.15 30.25
N THR A 231 -2.05 -5.96 30.21
CA THR A 231 -1.34 -5.30 31.30
C THR A 231 -0.43 -4.19 30.79
N THR A 232 -0.28 -3.16 31.62
CA THR A 232 0.73 -2.13 31.43
C THR A 232 1.53 -1.93 32.72
N SER A 233 2.84 -1.70 32.62
CA SER A 233 3.72 -1.42 33.76
C SER A 233 4.62 -0.23 33.47
N LEU A 234 4.83 0.64 34.47
CA LEU A 234 5.60 1.87 34.33
C LEU A 234 6.94 1.76 35.07
N LYS A 235 8.01 2.13 34.39
CA LYS A 235 9.32 2.46 34.96
C LYS A 235 9.63 3.92 34.66
N ALA A 236 10.10 4.68 35.65
CA ALA A 236 10.47 6.08 35.46
C ALA A 236 11.75 6.42 36.25
N GLY A 237 12.57 7.31 35.71
CA GLY A 237 13.79 7.78 36.35
C GLY A 237 15.07 7.43 35.60
N ARG A 238 16.18 7.29 36.33
CA ARG A 238 17.52 7.10 35.75
C ARG A 238 17.74 5.66 35.29
N GLY A 239 18.61 5.49 34.28
CA GLY A 239 19.08 4.17 33.83
C GLY A 239 18.20 3.49 32.78
N LEU A 240 17.24 4.19 32.18
CA LEU A 240 16.33 3.65 31.16
C LEU A 240 16.86 3.77 29.72
N GLY A 241 18.01 4.41 29.50
CA GLY A 241 18.58 4.66 28.19
C GLY A 241 18.89 6.14 27.94
N GLY A 242 19.54 6.43 26.82
CA GLY A 242 19.84 7.80 26.39
C GLY A 242 18.54 8.55 26.04
N ASN A 243 18.33 9.71 26.67
CA ASN A 243 17.12 10.53 26.48
C ASN A 243 15.80 9.82 26.85
N VAL A 244 15.83 8.73 27.63
CA VAL A 244 14.62 8.05 28.14
C VAL A 244 14.39 8.45 29.59
N GLN A 245 13.21 9.01 29.88
CA GLN A 245 12.79 9.41 31.23
C GLN A 245 11.74 8.46 31.83
N ALA A 246 10.91 7.85 30.98
CA ALA A 246 9.90 6.88 31.38
C ALA A 246 9.74 5.80 30.32
N GLU A 247 9.35 4.61 30.76
CA GLU A 247 9.08 3.44 29.94
C GLU A 247 7.78 2.77 30.40
N ILE A 248 6.89 2.49 29.47
CA ILE A 248 5.66 1.74 29.70
C ILE A 248 5.74 0.45 28.89
N THR A 249 5.71 -0.69 29.57
CA THR A 249 5.61 -2.01 28.93
C THR A 249 4.14 -2.37 28.80
N HIS A 250 3.67 -2.71 27.59
CA HIS A 250 2.30 -3.15 27.31
C HIS A 250 2.33 -4.61 26.82
N THR A 251 1.66 -5.50 27.53
CA THR A 251 1.58 -6.93 27.22
C THR A 251 0.15 -7.33 26.81
N LEU A 252 0.01 -7.87 25.60
CA LEU A 252 -1.21 -8.43 24.99
C LEU A 252 -1.00 -9.95 24.82
N VAL A 253 -1.65 -10.76 25.66
CA VAL A 253 -1.46 -12.23 25.67
C VAL A 253 0.03 -12.61 25.79
N ASN A 254 0.67 -13.06 24.70
CA ASN A 254 2.07 -13.47 24.63
C ASN A 254 2.97 -12.44 23.92
N ASN A 255 2.42 -11.32 23.45
CA ASN A 255 3.16 -10.25 22.81
C ASN A 255 3.37 -9.09 23.78
N THR A 256 4.56 -8.50 23.77
CA THR A 256 4.90 -7.33 24.59
C THR A 256 5.63 -6.33 23.73
N PHE A 257 5.30 -5.05 23.90
CA PHE A 257 6.06 -3.94 23.35
C PHE A 257 6.21 -2.84 24.38
N THR A 258 7.12 -1.91 24.08
CA THR A 258 7.56 -0.86 24.97
C THR A 258 7.26 0.50 24.37
N THR A 259 6.80 1.43 25.22
CA THR A 259 6.68 2.85 24.91
C THR A 259 7.67 3.63 25.77
N SER A 260 8.66 4.27 25.15
CA SER A 260 9.68 5.08 25.82
C SER A 260 9.43 6.56 25.59
N VAL A 261 9.54 7.37 26.64
CA VAL A 261 9.26 8.81 26.58
C VAL A 261 10.45 9.64 27.03
N GLY A 262 10.78 10.66 26.25
CA GLY A 262 11.90 11.58 26.45
C GLY A 262 11.57 13.03 26.10
N GLY A 263 12.58 13.89 26.04
CA GLY A 263 12.43 15.32 25.77
C GLY A 263 12.51 16.19 27.03
N ASP A 264 11.61 17.16 27.17
CA ASP A 264 11.53 18.04 28.34
C ASP A 264 11.24 17.26 29.62
N LEU A 265 11.65 17.80 30.77
CA LEU A 265 11.44 17.11 32.06
C LEU A 265 9.96 17.07 32.43
N PHE A 266 9.43 15.87 32.73
CA PHE A 266 8.04 15.66 33.12
C PHE A 266 7.89 14.76 34.35
N LYS A 267 6.73 14.85 35.00
CA LYS A 267 6.23 13.87 35.97
C LYS A 267 5.23 12.98 35.27
N ILE A 268 5.34 11.68 35.48
CA ILE A 268 4.41 10.69 34.93
C ILE A 268 3.71 9.95 36.07
N SER A 269 2.40 9.74 35.94
CA SER A 269 1.60 8.97 36.88
C SER A 269 0.52 8.18 36.16
N ARG A 270 0.19 7.00 36.68
CA ARG A 270 -0.95 6.21 36.21
C ARG A 270 -2.24 6.79 36.80
N ASP A 271 -3.27 6.95 35.99
CA ASP A 271 -4.52 7.61 36.39
C ASP A 271 -5.31 6.80 37.44
N SER A 272 -5.25 5.47 37.36
CA SER A 272 -5.76 4.55 38.39
C SER A 272 -5.07 3.18 38.30
N LEU A 273 -5.25 2.31 39.31
CA LEU A 273 -4.67 0.96 39.30
C LEU A 273 -5.22 0.06 38.18
N SER A 274 -6.46 0.28 37.75
CA SER A 274 -7.12 -0.48 36.70
C SER A 274 -7.04 0.17 35.32
N ALA A 275 -6.81 1.49 35.23
CA ALA A 275 -6.70 2.17 33.95
C ALA A 275 -5.36 1.87 33.27
N HIS A 276 -5.32 1.78 31.95
CA HIS A 276 -4.07 1.73 31.19
C HIS A 276 -3.67 3.12 30.66
N ARG A 277 -4.02 4.17 31.41
CA ARG A 277 -3.78 5.56 31.07
C ARG A 277 -2.76 6.20 32.01
N TYR A 278 -1.87 6.99 31.43
CA TYR A 278 -0.77 7.67 32.10
C TYR A 278 -0.78 9.16 31.76
N SER A 279 -0.69 10.00 32.78
CA SER A 279 -0.65 11.45 32.67
C SER A 279 0.79 11.96 32.77
N LEU A 280 1.20 12.80 31.82
CA LEU A 280 2.51 13.44 31.74
C LEU A 280 2.36 14.95 31.93
N LEU A 281 2.96 15.47 32.99
CA LEU A 281 2.90 16.87 33.38
C LEU A 281 4.29 17.51 33.36
N PRO A 282 4.48 18.67 32.73
CA PRO A 282 5.76 19.36 32.71
C PRO A 282 6.28 19.66 34.13
N SER A 283 7.55 19.38 34.36
CA SER A 283 8.19 19.63 35.67
C SER A 283 8.65 21.08 35.85
N LYS A 284 8.85 21.80 34.74
CA LYS A 284 9.28 23.20 34.72
C LYS A 284 8.12 24.09 34.29
N LYS A 285 8.06 25.29 34.87
CA LYS A 285 7.22 26.37 34.36
C LYS A 285 7.85 26.91 33.09
N SER A 286 7.23 26.59 31.96
CA SER A 286 7.59 27.03 30.61
C SER A 286 6.30 27.13 29.81
N GLU A 287 6.25 28.01 28.80
CA GLU A 287 5.15 27.99 27.84
C GLU A 287 5.29 26.87 26.82
N THR A 288 6.45 26.22 26.73
CA THR A 288 6.71 25.13 25.79
C THR A 288 6.87 23.79 26.49
N PHE A 289 6.37 22.73 25.86
CA PHE A 289 6.58 21.35 26.28
C PHE A 289 6.81 20.44 25.07
N SER A 290 8.01 19.85 24.98
CA SER A 290 8.43 19.01 23.86
C SER A 290 8.71 17.58 24.31
N LEU A 291 8.13 16.60 23.63
CA LEU A 291 8.25 15.18 23.94
C LEU A 291 8.65 14.37 22.72
N ALA A 292 9.42 13.31 22.95
CA ALA A 292 9.63 12.22 22.01
C ALA A 292 8.97 10.97 22.61
N ILE A 293 8.06 10.34 21.87
CA ILE A 293 7.31 9.16 22.30
C ILE A 293 7.62 8.05 21.29
N ASP A 294 8.46 7.11 21.72
CA ASP A 294 8.97 6.01 20.93
C ASP A 294 8.21 4.73 21.25
N TYR A 295 7.92 3.95 20.21
CA TYR A 295 7.36 2.61 20.32
C TYR A 295 8.35 1.59 19.76
N SER A 296 8.54 0.49 20.47
CA SER A 296 9.52 -0.53 20.06
C SER A 296 9.14 -1.92 20.56
N PRO A 297 9.60 -3.01 19.90
CA PRO A 297 9.46 -4.36 20.44
C PRO A 297 10.13 -4.52 21.82
N ASP A 298 11.29 -3.87 21.99
CA ASP A 298 12.14 -3.97 23.19
C ASP A 298 12.57 -2.58 23.68
N SER A 299 13.01 -2.47 24.94
CA SER A 299 13.57 -1.24 25.50
C SER A 299 14.73 -0.68 24.66
N PRO A 300 14.60 0.53 24.08
CA PRO A 300 15.65 1.10 23.24
C PRO A 300 16.84 1.56 24.08
N LYS A 301 18.05 1.46 23.52
CA LYS A 301 19.26 2.02 24.16
C LYS A 301 19.22 3.54 24.29
N SER A 302 18.57 4.20 23.34
CA SER A 302 18.33 5.63 23.30
C SER A 302 17.19 5.96 22.34
N ILE A 303 16.51 7.07 22.57
CA ILE A 303 15.49 7.61 21.66
C ILE A 303 15.91 9.01 21.16
N PRO A 304 15.53 9.42 19.93
CA PRO A 304 15.90 10.72 19.39
C PRO A 304 15.28 11.87 20.21
N THR A 305 15.92 13.04 20.21
CA THR A 305 15.33 14.23 20.86
C THR A 305 14.25 14.85 19.97
N PRO A 306 13.27 15.59 20.50
CA PRO A 306 12.25 16.25 19.68
C PRO A 306 12.85 17.11 18.55
N SER A 307 13.98 17.79 18.81
CA SER A 307 14.68 18.58 17.79
C SER A 307 15.27 17.70 16.67
N ASP A 308 15.85 16.55 17.02
CA ASP A 308 16.42 15.63 16.03
C ASP A 308 15.31 15.08 15.12
N ILE A 309 14.16 14.72 15.70
CA ILE A 309 13.00 14.21 14.97
C ILE A 309 12.47 15.27 13.98
N SER A 310 12.36 16.53 14.41
CA SER A 310 11.92 17.64 13.54
C SER A 310 12.87 17.83 12.35
N HIS A 311 14.18 17.89 12.61
CA HIS A 311 15.19 18.04 11.55
C HIS A 311 15.21 16.85 10.60
N GLU A 312 15.08 15.64 11.13
CA GLU A 312 15.03 14.42 10.33
C GLU A 312 13.81 14.40 9.41
N SER A 313 12.62 14.74 9.94
CA SER A 313 11.40 14.83 9.14
C SER A 313 11.55 15.84 8.01
N GLU A 314 11.95 17.07 8.32
CA GLU A 314 12.15 18.13 7.32
C GLU A 314 13.13 17.72 6.23
N HIS A 315 14.29 17.20 6.61
CA HIS A 315 15.34 16.81 5.68
C HIS A 315 14.92 15.67 4.75
N VAL A 316 14.28 14.63 5.29
CA VAL A 316 13.91 13.45 4.51
C VAL A 316 12.74 13.73 3.58
N TRP A 317 11.74 14.51 4.01
CA TRP A 317 10.64 14.90 3.13
C TRP A 317 11.09 15.83 2.01
N GLU A 318 11.94 16.82 2.32
CA GLU A 318 12.56 17.66 1.30
C GLU A 318 13.33 16.82 0.28
N THR A 319 14.15 15.87 0.76
CA THR A 319 14.92 14.95 -0.09
C THR A 319 14.00 14.11 -0.97
N TYR A 320 12.93 13.54 -0.40
CA TYR A 320 11.94 12.76 -1.13
C TYR A 320 11.33 13.57 -2.28
N TRP A 321 10.84 14.78 -2.01
CA TRP A 321 10.22 15.61 -3.06
C TRP A 321 11.22 16.09 -4.12
N ARG A 322 12.47 16.36 -3.73
CA ARG A 322 13.51 16.84 -4.66
C ARG A 322 14.09 15.75 -5.56
N ASN A 323 14.22 14.53 -5.08
CA ASN A 323 15.03 13.51 -5.76
C ASN A 323 14.22 12.45 -6.49
N SER A 324 12.96 12.24 -6.10
CA SER A 324 12.06 11.30 -6.79
C SER A 324 11.53 11.86 -8.11
N GLY A 325 10.85 11.03 -8.90
CA GLY A 325 10.09 11.46 -10.06
C GLY A 325 9.05 12.53 -9.69
N PHE A 326 8.72 13.42 -10.62
CA PHE A 326 7.72 14.46 -10.41
C PHE A 326 6.91 14.72 -11.67
N ILE A 327 5.59 14.89 -11.51
CA ILE A 327 4.67 15.23 -12.60
C ILE A 327 3.91 16.49 -12.20
N ASP A 328 3.94 17.48 -13.10
CA ASP A 328 3.14 18.70 -13.05
C ASP A 328 2.15 18.66 -14.21
N VAL A 329 0.88 18.43 -13.89
CA VAL A 329 -0.24 18.48 -14.83
C VAL A 329 -1.06 19.76 -14.69
N ALA A 330 -0.78 20.61 -13.69
CA ALA A 330 -1.59 21.78 -13.37
C ALA A 330 -1.06 23.07 -13.99
N THR A 331 0.27 23.27 -14.00
CA THR A 331 0.86 24.54 -14.44
C THR A 331 0.70 24.72 -15.94
N GLY A 332 -0.08 25.72 -16.34
CA GLY A 332 -0.30 26.08 -17.75
C GLY A 332 -1.35 25.21 -18.46
N SER A 333 -1.93 24.21 -17.80
CA SER A 333 -3.10 23.49 -18.31
C SER A 333 -4.33 24.39 -18.25
N THR A 334 -5.15 24.35 -19.29
CA THR A 334 -6.43 25.08 -19.35
C THR A 334 -7.62 24.19 -19.03
N ASP A 335 -7.43 22.86 -19.00
CA ASP A 335 -8.45 21.93 -18.56
C ASP A 335 -8.74 22.13 -17.06
N THR A 336 -10.01 22.35 -16.72
CA THR A 336 -10.44 22.61 -15.33
C THR A 336 -10.19 21.43 -14.39
N ARG A 337 -10.04 20.21 -14.94
CA ARG A 337 -9.78 18.98 -14.20
C ARG A 337 -8.33 18.89 -13.69
N ALA A 338 -7.41 19.64 -14.28
CA ALA A 338 -5.97 19.51 -14.02
C ALA A 338 -5.58 19.71 -12.54
N ARG A 339 -6.21 20.68 -11.86
CA ARG A 339 -5.93 20.96 -10.44
C ARG A 339 -6.35 19.81 -9.53
N GLU A 340 -7.48 19.17 -9.80
CA GLU A 340 -7.95 18.02 -9.01
C GLU A 340 -7.05 16.80 -9.24
N LEU A 341 -6.63 16.55 -10.49
CA LEU A 341 -5.67 15.47 -10.75
C LEU A 341 -4.33 15.72 -10.04
N GLN A 342 -3.81 16.95 -10.09
CA GLN A 342 -2.59 17.31 -9.37
C GLN A 342 -2.74 17.13 -7.85
N ARG A 343 -3.89 17.51 -7.28
CA ARG A 343 -4.19 17.29 -5.86
C ARG A 343 -4.10 15.81 -5.50
N ARG A 344 -4.77 14.94 -6.26
CA ARG A 344 -4.74 13.48 -6.03
C ARG A 344 -3.32 12.93 -6.15
N ILE A 345 -2.56 13.34 -7.16
CA ILE A 345 -1.15 12.94 -7.32
C ILE A 345 -0.34 13.30 -6.08
N ILE A 346 -0.34 14.57 -5.65
CA ILE A 346 0.49 15.03 -4.53
C ILE A 346 0.10 14.34 -3.22
N LEU A 347 -1.19 14.25 -2.92
CA LEU A 347 -1.66 13.66 -1.67
C LEU A 347 -1.45 12.14 -1.64
N SER A 348 -1.72 11.42 -2.74
CA SER A 348 -1.40 9.99 -2.84
C SER A 348 0.09 9.75 -2.64
N ARG A 349 0.97 10.56 -3.24
CA ARG A 349 2.43 10.42 -3.04
C ARG A 349 2.88 10.60 -1.60
N TYR A 350 2.27 11.52 -0.87
CA TYR A 350 2.55 11.70 0.56
C TYR A 350 2.05 10.50 1.37
N LEU A 351 0.78 10.13 1.18
CA LEU A 351 0.13 9.08 1.97
C LEU A 351 0.71 7.69 1.70
N MET A 352 1.06 7.36 0.44
CA MET A 352 1.74 6.11 0.11
C MET A 352 3.09 6.02 0.86
N ARG A 353 3.86 7.12 0.94
CA ARG A 353 5.12 7.09 1.71
C ARG A 353 4.90 6.91 3.21
N VAL A 354 3.84 7.50 3.78
CA VAL A 354 3.48 7.34 5.20
C VAL A 354 3.04 5.91 5.52
N ASN A 355 2.24 5.29 4.64
CA ASN A 355 1.49 4.08 4.95
C ASN A 355 2.05 2.79 4.29
N GLU A 356 2.84 2.92 3.22
CA GLU A 356 3.08 1.83 2.25
C GLU A 356 4.57 1.63 1.91
N ALA A 357 5.47 2.16 2.74
CA ALA A 357 6.92 2.16 2.50
C ALA A 357 7.74 1.45 3.61
N GLY A 358 7.14 0.45 4.24
CA GLY A 358 7.76 -0.41 5.27
C GLY A 358 8.44 -1.66 4.70
N ASP A 359 8.96 -2.51 5.58
CA ASP A 359 9.75 -3.70 5.20
C ASP A 359 8.92 -4.93 4.77
N ALA A 360 7.60 -4.82 4.77
CA ALA A 360 6.69 -5.86 4.31
C ALA A 360 5.66 -5.22 3.38
N PRO A 361 5.08 -6.01 2.45
CA PRO A 361 3.94 -5.55 1.69
C PRO A 361 2.87 -4.95 2.61
N PRO A 362 2.29 -3.82 2.22
CA PRO A 362 1.29 -3.15 3.03
C PRO A 362 -0.05 -3.90 2.98
N GLN A 363 -0.87 -3.66 4.00
CA GLN A 363 -2.29 -4.06 3.95
C GLN A 363 -3.11 -3.00 3.20
N GLU A 364 -4.34 -3.34 2.83
CA GLU A 364 -5.18 -2.49 1.98
C GLU A 364 -5.47 -1.09 2.56
N SER A 365 -5.52 -0.97 3.90
CA SER A 365 -5.73 0.29 4.63
C SER A 365 -4.42 0.93 5.14
N GLY A 366 -3.26 0.40 4.75
CA GLY A 366 -1.96 0.93 5.15
C GLY A 366 -1.71 0.87 6.65
N LEU A 367 -1.35 2.01 7.25
CA LEU A 367 -1.16 2.18 8.70
C LEU A 367 -2.25 3.06 9.33
N VAL A 368 -3.43 3.16 8.69
CA VAL A 368 -4.56 3.98 9.19
C VAL A 368 -5.45 3.19 10.15
N ASN A 369 -5.81 1.97 9.77
CA ASN A 369 -6.69 1.08 10.52
C ASN A 369 -6.47 -0.38 10.08
N ASN A 370 -7.16 -1.36 10.66
CA ASN A 370 -7.01 -2.76 10.25
C ASN A 370 -8.10 -3.17 9.26
N GLY A 371 -7.68 -3.52 8.04
CA GLY A 371 -8.44 -4.38 7.12
C GLY A 371 -7.84 -5.78 7.10
N TRP A 372 -8.68 -6.81 7.02
CA TRP A 372 -8.27 -8.21 7.03
C TRP A 372 -7.29 -8.55 8.17
N HIS A 373 -7.63 -8.16 9.40
CA HIS A 373 -6.77 -8.33 10.60
C HIS A 373 -5.42 -7.59 10.55
N GLY A 374 -5.26 -6.65 9.60
CA GLY A 374 -4.02 -5.92 9.36
C GLY A 374 -2.98 -6.71 8.55
N LYS A 375 -3.37 -7.85 7.98
CA LYS A 375 -2.54 -8.69 7.11
C LYS A 375 -2.46 -8.10 5.70
N PHE A 376 -1.41 -8.46 4.99
CA PHE A 376 -1.19 -7.97 3.64
C PHE A 376 -1.59 -9.00 2.59
N HIS A 377 -2.00 -8.47 1.45
CA HIS A 377 -2.59 -9.17 0.33
C HIS A 377 -1.59 -9.11 -0.83
N MET A 378 -0.94 -10.23 -1.14
CA MET A 378 0.14 -10.33 -2.13
C MET A 378 -0.33 -10.15 -3.56
N GLU A 379 -1.60 -10.46 -3.84
CA GLU A 379 -2.30 -10.10 -5.05
C GLU A 379 -2.43 -8.57 -5.18
N MET A 380 -2.63 -7.87 -4.07
CA MET A 380 -2.67 -6.40 -4.08
C MET A 380 -1.27 -5.76 -4.15
N ALA A 381 -0.18 -6.53 -4.03
CA ALA A 381 1.18 -6.00 -3.99
C ALA A 381 1.54 -5.15 -5.22
N PHE A 382 1.06 -5.51 -6.42
CA PHE A 382 1.27 -4.68 -7.62
C PHE A 382 0.68 -3.29 -7.44
N TRP A 383 -0.59 -3.21 -7.02
CA TRP A 383 -1.33 -1.96 -6.87
C TRP A 383 -0.80 -1.09 -5.74
N HIS A 384 -0.16 -1.69 -4.73
CA HIS A 384 0.50 -0.97 -3.66
C HIS A 384 1.92 -0.50 -4.04
N LEU A 385 2.69 -1.29 -4.78
CA LEU A 385 4.15 -1.11 -4.83
C LEU A 385 4.70 -0.72 -6.22
N ALA A 386 4.07 -1.15 -7.31
CA ALA A 386 4.66 -1.03 -8.65
C ALA A 386 4.89 0.43 -9.07
N HIS A 387 4.11 1.37 -8.53
CA HIS A 387 4.31 2.78 -8.82
C HIS A 387 5.69 3.28 -8.36
N TRP A 388 6.26 2.77 -7.26
CA TRP A 388 7.56 3.25 -6.76
C TRP A 388 8.69 3.11 -7.80
N ALA A 389 8.64 2.06 -8.64
CA ALA A 389 9.58 1.87 -9.74
C ALA A 389 9.49 2.99 -10.78
N LEU A 390 8.26 3.40 -11.14
CA LEU A 390 8.02 4.44 -12.14
C LEU A 390 8.34 5.84 -11.61
N TRP A 391 8.24 6.04 -10.30
CA TRP A 391 8.56 7.30 -9.63
C TRP A 391 10.01 7.37 -9.12
N ASP A 392 10.86 6.42 -9.50
CA ASP A 392 12.29 6.37 -9.16
C ASP A 392 12.57 6.35 -7.64
N ASN A 393 11.73 5.64 -6.88
CA ASN A 393 11.81 5.49 -5.43
C ASN A 393 12.24 4.07 -5.03
N TRP A 394 13.38 3.61 -5.58
CA TRP A 394 13.91 2.27 -5.34
C TRP A 394 14.25 1.99 -3.88
N ASP A 395 14.70 3.01 -3.15
CA ASP A 395 14.98 2.90 -1.72
C ASP A 395 13.74 2.57 -0.88
N LEU A 396 12.54 2.94 -1.34
CA LEU A 396 11.27 2.60 -0.72
C LEU A 396 10.73 1.25 -1.24
N LEU A 397 10.87 0.98 -2.55
CA LEU A 397 10.38 -0.25 -3.18
C LEU A 397 11.16 -1.49 -2.74
N ASP A 398 12.47 -1.41 -2.57
CA ASP A 398 13.31 -2.56 -2.25
C ASP A 398 12.95 -3.19 -0.90
N ARG A 399 12.47 -2.39 0.06
CA ARG A 399 12.16 -2.83 1.43
C ARG A 399 11.08 -3.91 1.45
N PRO A 400 9.85 -3.68 0.93
CA PRO A 400 8.81 -4.69 0.93
C PRO A 400 9.07 -5.84 -0.05
N LEU A 401 9.84 -5.64 -1.12
CA LEU A 401 10.12 -6.70 -2.11
C LEU A 401 10.99 -7.83 -1.57
N THR A 402 11.73 -7.61 -0.48
CA THR A 402 12.41 -8.69 0.26
C THR A 402 11.44 -9.77 0.77
N ALA A 403 10.13 -9.51 0.81
CA ALA A 403 9.12 -10.52 1.13
C ALA A 403 9.23 -11.78 0.26
N TYR A 404 9.50 -11.65 -1.04
CA TYR A 404 9.56 -12.83 -1.91
C TYR A 404 10.72 -13.76 -1.53
N SER A 405 11.90 -13.21 -1.21
CA SER A 405 13.01 -14.05 -0.74
C SER A 405 12.76 -14.61 0.66
N ARG A 406 12.20 -13.81 1.58
CA ARG A 406 11.87 -14.25 2.95
C ARG A 406 10.80 -15.36 2.99
N PHE A 407 9.79 -15.27 2.13
CA PHE A 407 8.65 -16.20 2.10
C PHE A 407 8.86 -17.37 1.12
N LEU A 408 10.05 -17.47 0.51
CA LEU A 408 10.32 -18.52 -0.44
C LEU A 408 10.17 -19.92 0.20
N THR A 409 10.72 -20.11 1.40
CA THR A 409 10.64 -21.38 2.13
C THR A 409 9.19 -21.78 2.41
N THR A 410 8.36 -20.87 2.92
CA THR A 410 6.94 -21.17 3.21
C THR A 410 6.15 -21.42 1.91
N SER A 411 6.53 -20.75 0.82
CA SER A 411 5.90 -20.91 -0.49
C SER A 411 6.26 -22.22 -1.19
N LEU A 412 7.49 -22.71 -1.00
CA LEU A 412 7.91 -24.06 -1.39
C LEU A 412 7.18 -25.13 -0.57
N GLN A 413 7.06 -24.93 0.75
CA GLN A 413 6.33 -25.86 1.63
C GLN A 413 4.85 -25.95 1.25
N ARG A 414 4.20 -24.82 0.98
CA ARG A 414 2.81 -24.76 0.50
C ARG A 414 2.63 -25.56 -0.80
N ALA A 415 3.46 -25.30 -1.80
CA ALA A 415 3.36 -25.99 -3.08
C ALA A 415 3.68 -27.49 -2.97
N GLN A 416 4.79 -27.85 -2.34
CA GLN A 416 5.37 -29.19 -2.45
C GLN A 416 4.99 -30.13 -1.30
N LYS A 417 4.72 -29.61 -0.10
CA LYS A 417 4.37 -30.41 1.08
C LYS A 417 2.88 -30.47 1.31
N GLN A 418 2.22 -29.31 1.37
CA GLN A 418 0.76 -29.24 1.50
C GLN A 418 0.09 -29.70 0.20
N GLN A 419 0.45 -29.12 -0.94
CA GLN A 419 -0.30 -29.33 -2.19
C GLN A 419 0.28 -30.42 -3.10
N GLY A 420 1.42 -31.00 -2.75
CA GLY A 420 2.02 -32.14 -3.46
C GLY A 420 2.51 -31.85 -4.89
N TYR A 421 2.73 -30.58 -5.27
CA TYR A 421 3.39 -30.24 -6.54
C TYR A 421 4.86 -30.67 -6.51
N GLN A 422 5.43 -31.03 -7.67
CA GLN A 422 6.79 -31.59 -7.71
C GLN A 422 7.87 -30.52 -7.55
N SER A 423 7.61 -29.28 -7.99
CA SER A 423 8.57 -28.19 -7.93
C SER A 423 7.91 -26.83 -7.81
N GLY A 424 8.71 -25.81 -7.50
CA GLY A 424 8.30 -24.43 -7.48
C GLY A 424 7.68 -23.95 -6.17
N ALA A 425 7.56 -22.63 -6.06
CA ALA A 425 6.98 -21.89 -4.96
C ALA A 425 5.62 -21.31 -5.36
N ARG A 426 4.60 -21.60 -4.55
CA ARG A 426 3.27 -20.99 -4.70
C ARG A 426 3.13 -19.83 -3.74
N TRP A 427 2.95 -18.60 -4.25
CA TRP A 427 2.78 -17.42 -3.40
C TRP A 427 1.35 -17.36 -2.83
N SER A 428 1.21 -17.08 -1.54
CA SER A 428 -0.09 -16.93 -0.87
C SER A 428 -0.82 -15.68 -1.34
N LYS A 429 -2.16 -15.65 -1.23
CA LYS A 429 -2.96 -14.42 -1.35
C LYS A 429 -2.76 -13.53 -0.11
N MET A 430 -3.37 -13.89 1.01
CA MET A 430 -3.30 -13.16 2.29
C MET A 430 -2.24 -13.77 3.22
N THR A 431 -1.35 -12.94 3.75
CA THR A 431 -0.27 -13.39 4.64
C THR A 431 0.21 -12.28 5.60
N ASP A 432 1.20 -12.61 6.42
CA ASP A 432 1.76 -11.78 7.47
C ASP A 432 3.30 -11.91 7.48
N PRO A 433 4.04 -11.22 8.37
CA PRO A 433 5.51 -11.24 8.33
C PRO A 433 6.16 -12.64 8.45
N SER A 434 5.42 -13.68 8.86
CA SER A 434 5.91 -15.06 8.85
C SER A 434 5.92 -15.71 7.46
N GLY A 435 5.19 -15.16 6.49
CA GLY A 435 5.00 -15.77 5.17
C GLY A 435 4.03 -16.94 5.14
N ARG A 436 3.32 -17.22 6.24
CA ARG A 436 2.28 -18.26 6.33
C ARG A 436 1.01 -17.81 5.59
N SER A 437 0.39 -18.71 4.83
CA SER A 437 -0.90 -18.43 4.20
C SER A 437 -1.97 -18.32 5.29
N ALA A 438 -2.82 -17.30 5.22
CA ALA A 438 -4.05 -17.29 5.99
C ALA A 438 -5.03 -18.31 5.35
N PRO A 439 -5.60 -19.25 6.13
CA PRO A 439 -6.66 -20.15 5.65
C PRO A 439 -7.81 -19.41 4.97
N GLY A 440 -8.55 -20.10 4.11
CA GLY A 440 -9.74 -19.57 3.45
C GLY A 440 -9.81 -19.95 1.97
N ASP A 441 -11.03 -20.17 1.48
CA ASP A 441 -11.31 -20.64 0.12
C ASP A 441 -10.64 -19.74 -0.94
N THR A 442 -10.94 -18.44 -0.95
CA THR A 442 -10.30 -17.50 -1.88
C THR A 442 -8.80 -17.37 -1.65
N ASN A 443 -8.33 -17.46 -0.40
CA ASN A 443 -6.90 -17.35 -0.08
C ASN A 443 -6.07 -18.49 -0.66
N GLU A 444 -6.66 -19.68 -0.72
CA GLU A 444 -6.00 -20.92 -1.13
C GLU A 444 -6.26 -21.30 -2.59
N LEU A 445 -7.17 -20.63 -3.30
CA LEU A 445 -7.51 -20.94 -4.70
C LEU A 445 -7.20 -19.80 -5.70
N LEU A 446 -6.88 -18.60 -5.24
CA LEU A 446 -6.53 -17.48 -6.10
C LEU A 446 -5.06 -17.58 -6.60
N ILE A 447 -4.83 -17.24 -7.89
CA ILE A 447 -3.52 -17.45 -8.54
C ILE A 447 -2.91 -16.22 -9.24
N TRP A 448 -3.64 -15.11 -9.41
CA TRP A 448 -3.17 -13.98 -10.23
C TRP A 448 -2.01 -13.18 -9.62
N GLN A 449 -1.73 -13.37 -8.32
CA GLN A 449 -0.52 -12.91 -7.64
C GLN A 449 0.75 -13.63 -8.10
N GLN A 450 0.63 -14.83 -8.66
CA GLN A 450 1.76 -15.72 -8.90
C GLN A 450 2.87 -15.08 -9.78
N PRO A 451 2.56 -14.35 -10.87
CA PRO A 451 3.62 -13.79 -11.73
C PRO A 451 4.22 -12.46 -11.21
N HIS A 452 3.67 -11.85 -10.15
CA HIS A 452 4.10 -10.55 -9.63
C HIS A 452 5.61 -10.41 -9.35
N PRO A 453 6.30 -11.37 -8.69
CA PRO A 453 7.72 -11.24 -8.44
C PRO A 453 8.56 -11.15 -9.72
N LEU A 454 8.10 -11.71 -10.84
CA LEU A 454 8.79 -11.63 -12.13
C LEU A 454 8.71 -10.21 -12.70
N VAL A 455 7.57 -9.54 -12.53
CA VAL A 455 7.37 -8.12 -12.90
C VAL A 455 8.24 -7.21 -12.03
N PHE A 456 8.29 -7.45 -10.72
CA PHE A 456 9.13 -6.65 -9.82
C PHE A 456 10.63 -6.84 -10.10
N ALA A 457 11.05 -8.09 -10.35
CA ALA A 457 12.42 -8.39 -10.76
C ALA A 457 12.80 -7.65 -12.05
N GLU A 458 11.91 -7.65 -13.06
CA GLU A 458 12.14 -6.93 -14.32
C GLU A 458 12.23 -5.41 -14.10
N TYR A 459 11.38 -4.81 -13.27
CA TYR A 459 11.50 -3.39 -12.96
C TYR A 459 12.84 -3.06 -12.30
N GLU A 460 13.32 -3.89 -11.37
CA GLU A 460 14.63 -3.66 -10.71
C GLU A 460 15.77 -3.80 -11.72
N TYR A 461 15.70 -4.82 -12.59
CA TYR A 461 16.69 -5.00 -13.64
C TYR A 461 16.69 -3.84 -14.64
N ARG A 462 15.53 -3.30 -15.02
CA ARG A 462 15.44 -2.10 -15.89
C ARG A 462 16.14 -0.90 -15.26
N ALA A 463 16.05 -0.76 -13.94
CA ALA A 463 16.66 0.34 -13.21
C ALA A 463 18.18 0.17 -13.04
N THR A 464 18.67 -1.03 -12.75
CA THR A 464 20.08 -1.28 -12.41
C THR A 464 20.92 -1.81 -13.56
N LYS A 465 20.31 -2.58 -14.46
CA LYS A 465 20.96 -3.40 -15.51
C LYS A 465 22.12 -4.25 -14.99
N SER A 466 22.05 -4.65 -13.72
CA SER A 466 23.17 -5.27 -13.03
C SER A 466 23.06 -6.78 -12.97
N LYS A 467 24.21 -7.46 -13.05
CA LYS A 467 24.29 -8.90 -12.80
C LYS A 467 23.94 -9.25 -11.35
N ASP A 468 24.22 -8.35 -10.42
CA ASP A 468 23.87 -8.52 -9.00
C ASP A 468 22.36 -8.61 -8.80
N THR A 469 21.57 -7.77 -9.50
CA THR A 469 20.10 -7.89 -9.51
C THR A 469 19.64 -9.23 -10.10
N LEU A 470 20.25 -9.66 -11.22
CA LEU A 470 19.94 -10.97 -11.81
C LEU A 470 20.14 -12.12 -10.81
N GLN A 471 21.26 -12.10 -10.09
CA GLN A 471 21.60 -13.09 -9.07
C GLN A 471 20.70 -13.00 -7.82
N LYS A 472 20.39 -11.78 -7.35
CA LYS A 472 19.50 -11.53 -6.21
C LYS A 472 18.12 -12.20 -6.39
N TRP A 473 17.55 -12.11 -7.58
CA TRP A 473 16.21 -12.63 -7.87
C TRP A 473 16.19 -14.06 -8.41
N LEU A 474 17.33 -14.63 -8.81
CA LEU A 474 17.40 -15.90 -9.53
C LEU A 474 16.56 -17.01 -8.90
N GLN A 475 16.68 -17.21 -7.58
CA GLN A 475 15.93 -18.27 -6.90
C GLN A 475 14.42 -18.01 -6.87
N VAL A 476 14.01 -16.75 -6.65
CA VAL A 476 12.59 -16.36 -6.67
C VAL A 476 12.02 -16.51 -8.08
N VAL A 477 12.75 -16.11 -9.11
CA VAL A 477 12.36 -16.26 -10.52
C VAL A 477 12.18 -17.73 -10.87
N ASN A 478 13.19 -18.56 -10.57
CA ASN A 478 13.16 -19.99 -10.86
C ASN A 478 11.99 -20.69 -10.18
N GLU A 479 11.83 -20.51 -8.86
CA GLU A 479 10.79 -21.22 -8.13
C GLU A 479 9.38 -20.71 -8.47
N THR A 480 9.24 -19.42 -8.82
CA THR A 480 7.96 -18.90 -9.33
C THR A 480 7.59 -19.56 -10.65
N ALA A 481 8.52 -19.58 -11.62
CA ALA A 481 8.28 -20.15 -12.95
C ALA A 481 8.13 -21.67 -12.93
N ASN A 482 8.87 -22.37 -12.07
CA ASN A 482 8.70 -23.81 -11.83
C ASN A 482 7.28 -24.14 -11.41
N TRP A 483 6.73 -23.43 -10.42
CA TRP A 483 5.36 -23.71 -9.98
C TRP A 483 4.33 -23.35 -11.04
N MET A 484 4.56 -22.23 -11.77
CA MET A 484 3.71 -21.86 -12.89
C MET A 484 3.64 -22.95 -13.96
N ALA A 485 4.76 -23.60 -14.26
CA ALA A 485 4.85 -24.68 -15.23
C ALA A 485 4.26 -26.01 -14.71
N GLU A 486 4.36 -26.29 -13.41
CA GLU A 486 3.76 -27.47 -12.75
C GLU A 486 2.24 -27.33 -12.56
N PHE A 487 1.74 -26.12 -12.32
CA PHE A 487 0.32 -25.85 -12.15
C PHE A 487 -0.46 -25.98 -13.45
N ALA A 488 0.15 -25.59 -14.58
CA ALA A 488 -0.47 -25.72 -15.89
C ALA A 488 -0.60 -27.20 -16.29
N TRP A 489 -1.83 -27.67 -16.48
CA TRP A 489 -2.11 -29.09 -16.72
C TRP A 489 -2.17 -29.42 -18.21
N PHE A 490 -1.43 -30.42 -18.66
CA PHE A 490 -1.47 -30.83 -20.07
C PHE A 490 -2.73 -31.64 -20.37
N ASN A 491 -3.64 -31.03 -21.13
CA ASN A 491 -4.84 -31.67 -21.65
C ASN A 491 -4.53 -32.44 -22.93
N SER A 492 -4.44 -33.76 -22.81
CA SER A 492 -4.13 -34.66 -23.92
C SER A 492 -5.18 -34.66 -25.03
N SER A 493 -6.41 -34.22 -24.75
CA SER A 493 -7.49 -34.16 -25.75
C SER A 493 -7.39 -32.92 -26.63
N THR A 494 -6.98 -31.78 -26.07
CA THR A 494 -6.80 -30.51 -26.81
C THR A 494 -5.37 -30.29 -27.27
N GLY A 495 -4.40 -30.99 -26.68
CA GLY A 495 -2.98 -30.76 -26.89
C GLY A 495 -2.50 -29.43 -26.30
N LYS A 496 -3.21 -28.89 -25.30
CA LYS A 496 -2.93 -27.59 -24.68
C LYS A 496 -2.72 -27.72 -23.17
N TYR A 497 -2.09 -26.71 -22.60
CA TYR A 497 -1.93 -26.55 -21.16
C TYR A 497 -3.06 -25.68 -20.60
N ASP A 498 -3.87 -26.27 -19.73
CA ASP A 498 -5.01 -25.62 -19.09
C ASP A 498 -4.64 -25.07 -17.70
N LEU A 499 -5.27 -23.96 -17.30
CA LEU A 499 -5.25 -23.43 -15.94
C LEU A 499 -6.59 -23.74 -15.25
N GLY A 500 -6.54 -24.33 -14.05
CA GLY A 500 -7.72 -24.72 -13.25
C GLY A 500 -8.50 -25.90 -13.82
N PRO A 501 -9.60 -26.33 -13.18
CA PRO A 501 -10.02 -26.07 -11.79
C PRO A 501 -9.30 -26.98 -10.76
N PRO A 502 -9.37 -26.67 -9.44
CA PRO A 502 -10.08 -25.53 -8.84
C PRO A 502 -9.23 -24.25 -8.82
N MET A 503 -9.84 -23.10 -9.11
CA MET A 503 -9.17 -21.80 -8.99
C MET A 503 -10.13 -20.61 -8.93
N TYR A 504 -9.75 -19.53 -8.25
CA TYR A 504 -10.33 -18.20 -8.43
C TYR A 504 -9.49 -17.35 -9.39
N LEU A 505 -10.19 -16.53 -10.16
CA LEU A 505 -9.62 -15.52 -11.06
C LEU A 505 -9.72 -14.11 -10.44
N VAL A 506 -9.11 -13.09 -11.05
CA VAL A 506 -9.02 -11.70 -10.54
C VAL A 506 -10.33 -11.13 -9.97
N SER A 507 -11.45 -11.39 -10.63
CA SER A 507 -12.80 -10.94 -10.26
C SER A 507 -13.31 -11.49 -8.92
N GLU A 508 -12.82 -12.66 -8.48
CA GLU A 508 -13.24 -13.40 -7.29
C GLU A 508 -14.75 -13.81 -7.25
N ASP A 509 -15.48 -13.70 -8.36
CA ASP A 509 -16.93 -13.97 -8.42
C ASP A 509 -17.29 -15.29 -9.14
N ALA A 510 -16.35 -15.88 -9.88
CA ALA A 510 -16.56 -17.15 -10.58
C ALA A 510 -16.39 -18.36 -9.65
N GLY A 511 -17.28 -19.36 -9.79
CA GLY A 511 -17.22 -20.58 -8.98
C GLY A 511 -15.93 -21.36 -9.22
N PRO A 512 -15.13 -21.67 -8.19
CA PRO A 512 -13.76 -22.12 -8.40
C PRO A 512 -13.65 -23.51 -9.02
N ASN A 513 -14.67 -24.35 -8.87
CA ASN A 513 -14.71 -25.71 -9.42
C ASN A 513 -15.01 -25.77 -10.93
N VAL A 514 -15.44 -24.67 -11.54
CA VAL A 514 -15.77 -24.62 -12.98
C VAL A 514 -14.87 -23.66 -13.75
N THR A 515 -14.21 -22.73 -13.06
CA THR A 515 -13.27 -21.78 -13.66
C THR A 515 -12.09 -22.51 -14.28
N ARG A 516 -11.90 -22.31 -15.58
CA ARG A 516 -10.77 -22.83 -16.36
C ARG A 516 -10.35 -21.84 -17.43
N ASN A 517 -9.06 -21.80 -17.72
CA ASN A 517 -8.49 -20.98 -18.80
C ASN A 517 -8.99 -19.51 -18.81
N PRO A 518 -8.93 -18.76 -17.69
CA PRO A 518 -9.32 -17.35 -17.70
C PRO A 518 -8.43 -16.51 -18.61
N ALA A 519 -9.02 -15.54 -19.33
CA ALA A 519 -8.29 -14.79 -20.34
C ALA A 519 -7.11 -13.99 -19.75
N PHE A 520 -7.34 -13.25 -18.66
CA PHE A 520 -6.31 -12.43 -18.04
C PHE A 520 -5.17 -13.28 -17.48
N GLU A 521 -5.50 -14.34 -16.74
CA GLU A 521 -4.54 -15.24 -16.13
C GLU A 521 -3.70 -15.95 -17.18
N LEU A 522 -4.28 -16.44 -18.28
CA LEU A 522 -3.53 -17.04 -19.39
C LEU A 522 -2.52 -16.07 -20.00
N ALA A 523 -2.92 -14.80 -20.21
CA ALA A 523 -2.02 -13.78 -20.73
C ALA A 523 -0.89 -13.46 -19.74
N TYR A 524 -1.21 -13.33 -18.46
CA TYR A 524 -0.22 -13.05 -17.43
C TYR A 524 0.73 -14.22 -17.18
N TRP A 525 0.24 -15.47 -17.27
CA TRP A 525 1.05 -16.68 -17.16
C TRP A 525 2.10 -16.73 -18.27
N ARG A 526 1.67 -16.46 -19.51
CA ARG A 526 2.55 -16.40 -20.66
C ARG A 526 3.60 -15.31 -20.50
N HIS A 527 3.19 -14.11 -20.07
CA HIS A 527 4.12 -13.00 -19.82
C HIS A 527 5.13 -13.32 -18.71
N GLY A 528 4.68 -13.92 -17.60
CA GLY A 528 5.56 -14.32 -16.52
C GLY A 528 6.61 -15.33 -16.96
N LEU A 529 6.21 -16.40 -17.68
CA LEU A 529 7.17 -17.37 -18.21
C LEU A 529 8.14 -16.72 -19.21
N ASP A 530 7.68 -15.76 -20.01
CA ASP A 530 8.56 -15.01 -20.92
C ASP A 530 9.62 -14.17 -20.18
N LEU A 531 9.22 -13.49 -19.09
CA LEU A 531 10.14 -12.77 -18.22
C LEU A 531 11.15 -13.73 -17.56
N ALA A 532 10.71 -14.90 -17.10
CA ALA A 532 11.58 -15.88 -16.47
C ALA A 532 12.62 -16.46 -17.44
N GLU A 533 12.22 -16.78 -18.67
CA GLU A 533 13.15 -17.21 -19.73
C GLU A 533 14.16 -16.12 -20.08
N THR A 534 13.69 -14.88 -20.25
CA THR A 534 14.55 -13.72 -20.50
C THR A 534 15.55 -13.52 -19.36
N TRP A 535 15.16 -13.80 -18.12
CA TRP A 535 16.02 -13.71 -16.95
C TRP A 535 17.21 -14.69 -17.03
N LEU A 536 16.94 -15.95 -17.38
CA LEU A 536 17.96 -16.98 -17.51
C LEU A 536 18.85 -16.73 -18.73
N ASP A 537 18.29 -16.29 -19.85
CA ASP A 537 19.05 -15.88 -21.03
C ASP A 537 20.08 -14.79 -20.69
N ARG A 538 19.67 -13.75 -19.94
CA ARG A 538 20.58 -12.68 -19.46
C ARG A 538 21.68 -13.17 -18.51
N LEU A 539 21.50 -14.32 -17.89
CA LEU A 539 22.47 -14.97 -17.02
C LEU A 539 23.35 -16.00 -17.74
N ASP A 540 23.09 -16.26 -19.03
CA ASP A 540 23.67 -17.37 -19.80
C ASP A 540 23.38 -18.74 -19.15
N GLU A 541 22.23 -18.89 -18.49
CA GLU A 541 21.79 -20.12 -17.83
C GLU A 541 20.80 -20.91 -18.72
N PRO A 542 20.78 -22.25 -18.64
CA PRO A 542 19.86 -23.06 -19.45
C PRO A 542 18.41 -22.83 -19.02
N ILE A 543 17.57 -22.52 -20.01
CA ILE A 543 16.12 -22.39 -19.83
C ILE A 543 15.51 -23.80 -19.65
N PRO A 544 14.74 -24.06 -18.58
CA PRO A 544 14.02 -25.33 -18.43
C PRO A 544 13.02 -25.55 -19.56
N GLU A 545 13.14 -26.68 -20.28
CA GLU A 545 12.31 -27.00 -21.45
C GLU A 545 10.81 -26.92 -21.14
N LYS A 546 10.41 -27.32 -19.93
CA LYS A 546 9.02 -27.29 -19.47
C LYS A 546 8.43 -25.88 -19.47
N TRP A 547 9.21 -24.86 -19.14
CA TRP A 547 8.74 -23.48 -19.14
C TRP A 547 8.36 -23.05 -20.56
N SER A 548 9.25 -23.31 -21.52
CA SER A 548 9.02 -23.00 -22.93
C SER A 548 7.88 -23.82 -23.52
N GLU A 549 7.80 -25.10 -23.17
CA GLU A 549 6.71 -25.99 -23.59
C GLU A 549 5.36 -25.46 -23.13
N VAL A 550 5.22 -25.12 -21.84
CA VAL A 550 3.99 -24.56 -21.27
C VAL A 550 3.69 -23.21 -21.92
N LYS A 551 4.64 -22.27 -21.93
CA LYS A 551 4.46 -20.92 -22.49
C LYS A 551 3.93 -20.95 -23.92
N ALA A 552 4.49 -21.82 -24.76
CA ALA A 552 4.12 -21.97 -26.16
C ALA A 552 2.77 -22.69 -26.37
N ASN A 553 2.38 -23.57 -25.44
CA ASN A 553 1.22 -24.46 -25.60
C ASN A 553 0.10 -24.24 -24.58
N LEU A 554 0.09 -23.13 -23.84
CA LEU A 554 -1.06 -22.68 -23.06
C LEU A 554 -2.33 -22.64 -23.94
N ALA A 555 -3.48 -22.90 -23.30
CA ALA A 555 -4.79 -22.77 -23.92
C ALA A 555 -4.95 -21.40 -24.61
N PRO A 556 -5.70 -21.34 -25.73
CA PRO A 556 -6.03 -20.08 -26.37
C PRO A 556 -6.83 -19.19 -25.41
N LEU A 557 -6.72 -17.86 -25.57
CA LEU A 557 -7.59 -16.95 -24.84
C LEU A 557 -9.05 -17.21 -25.25
N PRO A 558 -9.98 -17.33 -24.29
CA PRO A 558 -11.38 -17.60 -24.61
C PRO A 558 -11.99 -16.37 -25.31
N ILE A 559 -12.55 -16.58 -26.50
CA ILE A 559 -13.16 -15.54 -27.33
C ILE A 559 -14.58 -15.98 -27.66
N GLU A 560 -15.55 -15.13 -27.34
CA GLU A 560 -16.96 -15.32 -27.70
C GLU A 560 -17.48 -14.11 -28.45
N ASN A 561 -18.07 -14.34 -29.63
CA ASN A 561 -18.66 -13.29 -30.47
C ASN A 561 -17.70 -12.12 -30.77
N GLY A 562 -16.40 -12.40 -30.94
CA GLY A 562 -15.37 -11.40 -31.24
C GLY A 562 -14.92 -10.56 -30.04
N LEU A 563 -15.24 -11.00 -28.81
CA LEU A 563 -14.82 -10.37 -27.55
C LEU A 563 -14.12 -11.41 -26.69
N TYR A 564 -13.19 -10.99 -25.83
CA TYR A 564 -12.65 -11.89 -24.82
C TYR A 564 -13.72 -12.23 -23.77
N ALA A 565 -13.82 -13.51 -23.42
CA ALA A 565 -14.65 -13.98 -22.32
C ALA A 565 -13.83 -14.06 -21.02
N ILE A 566 -14.50 -14.04 -19.87
CA ILE A 566 -13.83 -14.07 -18.56
C ILE A 566 -13.02 -15.37 -18.41
N TYR A 567 -13.63 -16.52 -18.76
CA TYR A 567 -13.00 -17.83 -18.73
C TYR A 567 -13.62 -18.78 -19.77
N GLU A 568 -12.94 -19.89 -20.07
CA GLU A 568 -13.36 -20.83 -21.12
C GLU A 568 -14.62 -21.63 -20.74
N GLY A 569 -15.61 -21.61 -21.63
CA GLY A 569 -16.87 -22.31 -21.46
C GLY A 569 -17.90 -21.56 -20.61
N LEU A 570 -17.67 -20.27 -20.35
CA LEU A 570 -18.68 -19.36 -19.83
C LEU A 570 -19.75 -19.08 -20.90
N GLU A 571 -21.01 -18.93 -20.49
CA GLU A 571 -22.13 -18.70 -21.41
C GLU A 571 -22.04 -17.31 -22.09
N ASP A 572 -22.30 -17.23 -23.39
CA ASP A 572 -22.20 -15.99 -24.20
C ASP A 572 -22.99 -14.78 -23.66
N ASN A 573 -24.06 -15.03 -22.89
CA ASN A 573 -24.93 -14.00 -22.32
C ASN A 573 -24.40 -13.41 -21.00
N PHE A 574 -23.22 -13.82 -20.52
CA PHE A 574 -22.64 -13.34 -19.25
C PHE A 574 -22.52 -11.81 -19.17
N TRP A 575 -22.38 -11.12 -20.31
CA TRP A 575 -22.34 -9.66 -20.40
C TRP A 575 -23.58 -8.93 -19.85
N THR A 576 -24.65 -9.67 -19.55
CA THR A 576 -25.89 -9.15 -18.97
C THR A 576 -26.19 -9.73 -17.59
N ASP A 577 -25.35 -10.64 -17.10
CA ASP A 577 -25.52 -11.30 -15.81
C ASP A 577 -24.69 -10.56 -14.73
N PRO A 578 -25.35 -9.95 -13.72
CA PRO A 578 -24.67 -9.32 -12.59
C PRO A 578 -23.77 -10.25 -11.79
N ALA A 579 -23.83 -11.57 -11.96
CA ALA A 579 -22.89 -12.49 -11.35
C ALA A 579 -21.45 -12.35 -11.89
N TYR A 580 -21.27 -11.78 -13.09
CA TYR A 580 -19.99 -11.74 -13.80
C TYR A 580 -19.51 -10.32 -14.19
N ILE A 581 -20.40 -9.32 -14.15
CA ILE A 581 -20.10 -7.94 -14.57
C ILE A 581 -20.12 -6.93 -13.40
N ASN A 582 -19.89 -7.41 -12.18
CA ASN A 582 -20.22 -6.67 -10.95
C ASN A 582 -19.05 -6.55 -9.94
N THR A 583 -17.85 -6.86 -10.40
CA THR A 583 -16.60 -6.82 -9.62
C THR A 583 -15.46 -6.30 -10.53
N HIS A 584 -14.21 -6.68 -10.31
CA HIS A 584 -13.05 -6.26 -11.10
C HIS A 584 -13.19 -6.55 -12.61
N PRO A 585 -13.08 -5.53 -13.49
CA PRO A 585 -13.18 -5.69 -14.95
C PRO A 585 -11.87 -6.21 -15.57
N ALA A 586 -11.41 -7.38 -15.15
CA ALA A 586 -10.07 -7.93 -15.46
C ALA A 586 -9.74 -8.03 -16.96
N LEU A 587 -10.76 -8.14 -17.83
CA LEU A 587 -10.59 -8.21 -19.28
C LEU A 587 -9.88 -6.98 -19.87
N VAL A 588 -10.06 -5.79 -19.29
CA VAL A 588 -9.34 -4.58 -19.75
C VAL A 588 -7.86 -4.62 -19.39
N GLY A 589 -7.47 -5.48 -18.44
CA GLY A 589 -6.10 -5.74 -18.05
C GLY A 589 -5.26 -6.42 -19.12
N LEU A 590 -5.89 -7.12 -20.10
CA LEU A 590 -5.21 -7.77 -21.24
C LEU A 590 -4.42 -6.79 -22.10
N HIS A 591 -4.91 -5.55 -22.23
CA HIS A 591 -4.24 -4.46 -22.91
C HIS A 591 -4.48 -3.16 -22.13
N GLY A 592 -3.79 -3.05 -21.01
CA GLY A 592 -3.92 -1.92 -20.09
C GLY A 592 -2.94 -2.08 -18.95
N TRP A 593 -3.25 -3.03 -18.06
CA TRP A 593 -2.34 -3.45 -17.00
C TRP A 593 -1.13 -4.20 -17.57
N LEU A 594 -1.37 -5.29 -18.31
CA LEU A 594 -0.30 -6.03 -18.95
C LEU A 594 0.22 -5.27 -20.19
N PRO A 595 1.52 -5.40 -20.50
CA PRO A 595 2.03 -5.03 -21.82
C PRO A 595 1.37 -5.90 -22.90
N LEU A 596 1.57 -5.55 -24.17
CA LEU A 596 1.10 -6.41 -25.26
C LEU A 596 1.77 -7.78 -25.18
N THR A 597 0.99 -8.82 -24.87
CA THR A 597 1.45 -10.20 -24.79
C THR A 597 1.13 -10.97 -26.07
N ALA A 598 1.89 -12.03 -26.34
CA ALA A 598 1.60 -12.91 -27.46
C ALA A 598 0.18 -13.51 -27.34
N ASN A 599 -0.53 -13.54 -28.47
CA ASN A 599 -1.92 -14.00 -28.64
C ASN A 599 -3.01 -13.06 -28.11
N VAL A 600 -2.67 -11.85 -27.64
CA VAL A 600 -3.65 -10.76 -27.49
C VAL A 600 -3.80 -10.03 -28.82
N ASP A 601 -5.00 -10.06 -29.37
CA ASP A 601 -5.41 -9.31 -30.55
C ASP A 601 -5.89 -7.91 -30.11
N LEU A 602 -5.29 -6.87 -30.69
CA LEU A 602 -5.56 -5.48 -30.30
C LEU A 602 -6.97 -5.02 -30.68
N GLU A 603 -7.54 -5.51 -31.78
CA GLU A 603 -8.90 -5.15 -32.18
C GLU A 603 -9.92 -5.77 -31.24
N ILE A 604 -9.74 -7.06 -30.88
CA ILE A 604 -10.58 -7.76 -29.90
C ILE A 604 -10.41 -7.14 -28.51
N ALA A 605 -9.18 -6.83 -28.09
CA ALA A 605 -8.92 -6.20 -26.78
C ALA A 605 -9.62 -4.84 -26.68
N LYS A 606 -9.53 -4.01 -27.72
CA LYS A 606 -10.24 -2.73 -27.78
C LYS A 606 -11.76 -2.91 -27.75
N ALA A 607 -12.30 -3.80 -28.60
CA ALA A 607 -13.74 -4.07 -28.63
C ALA A 607 -14.26 -4.57 -27.27
N THR A 608 -13.46 -5.40 -26.59
CA THR A 608 -13.74 -5.90 -25.24
C THR A 608 -13.74 -4.76 -24.22
N ALA A 609 -12.75 -3.87 -24.25
CA ALA A 609 -12.70 -2.70 -23.36
C ALA A 609 -13.89 -1.76 -23.56
N ASP A 610 -14.30 -1.52 -24.81
CA ASP A 610 -15.50 -0.73 -25.12
C ASP A 610 -16.79 -1.41 -24.64
N LYS A 611 -16.86 -2.75 -24.71
CA LYS A 611 -17.98 -3.53 -24.17
C LYS A 611 -18.04 -3.45 -22.63
N VAL A 612 -16.90 -3.58 -21.95
CA VAL A 612 -16.81 -3.38 -20.49
C VAL A 612 -17.31 -2.00 -20.11
N TYR A 613 -16.82 -0.94 -20.79
CA TYR A 613 -17.20 0.44 -20.49
C TYR A 613 -18.72 0.68 -20.55
N THR A 614 -19.43 -0.03 -21.41
CA THR A 614 -20.88 0.15 -21.62
C THR A 614 -21.76 -0.80 -20.81
N SER A 615 -21.23 -1.93 -20.35
CA SER A 615 -22.02 -3.02 -19.77
C SER A 615 -21.70 -3.31 -18.30
N TRP A 616 -20.49 -2.97 -17.84
CA TRP A 616 -20.03 -3.30 -16.49
C TRP A 616 -20.72 -2.45 -15.43
N ASN A 617 -20.90 -2.99 -14.22
CA ASN A 617 -21.44 -2.22 -13.11
C ASN A 617 -20.36 -1.47 -12.34
N PHE A 618 -20.09 -0.22 -12.76
CA PHE A 618 -19.07 0.64 -12.16
C PHE A 618 -19.36 1.01 -10.68
N THR A 619 -20.60 0.87 -10.20
CA THR A 619 -20.91 1.17 -8.79
C THR A 619 -20.24 0.21 -7.81
N ASN A 620 -19.89 -0.98 -8.29
CA ASN A 620 -19.25 -2.03 -7.49
C ASN A 620 -17.77 -2.21 -7.81
N CYS A 621 -17.19 -1.35 -8.66
CA CYS A 621 -15.75 -1.28 -8.89
C CYS A 621 -15.01 -0.83 -7.63
N TRP A 622 -13.83 -1.40 -7.45
CA TRP A 622 -12.87 -1.07 -6.40
C TRP A 622 -11.95 0.07 -6.85
N GLY A 623 -11.22 0.66 -5.90
CA GLY A 623 -10.38 1.84 -6.17
C GLY A 623 -9.34 1.62 -7.28
N TRP A 624 -8.72 0.44 -7.35
CA TRP A 624 -7.69 0.13 -8.34
C TRP A 624 -8.24 -0.21 -9.74
N ASP A 625 -9.54 -0.51 -9.85
CA ASP A 625 -10.18 -0.79 -11.15
C ASP A 625 -10.13 0.44 -12.07
N TYR A 626 -10.29 1.65 -11.50
CA TYR A 626 -10.29 2.91 -12.26
C TYR A 626 -8.95 3.20 -12.94
N PRO A 627 -7.80 3.12 -12.23
CA PRO A 627 -6.49 3.13 -12.87
C PRO A 627 -6.30 2.04 -13.94
N MET A 628 -6.77 0.81 -13.70
CA MET A 628 -6.68 -0.26 -14.71
C MET A 628 -7.44 0.08 -16.00
N LEU A 629 -8.67 0.55 -15.85
CA LEU A 629 -9.49 1.04 -16.96
C LEU A 629 -8.83 2.22 -17.68
N ALA A 630 -8.27 3.17 -16.93
CA ALA A 630 -7.61 4.35 -17.49
C ALA A 630 -6.35 3.98 -18.29
N MET A 631 -5.56 3.01 -17.79
CA MET A 631 -4.41 2.49 -18.53
C MET A 631 -4.82 1.82 -19.84
N SER A 632 -5.91 1.04 -19.83
CA SER A 632 -6.44 0.43 -21.06
C SER A 632 -6.91 1.49 -22.07
N ALA A 633 -7.67 2.49 -21.61
CA ALA A 633 -8.08 3.61 -22.45
C ALA A 633 -6.87 4.36 -23.04
N ALA A 634 -5.84 4.63 -22.24
CA ALA A 634 -4.63 5.30 -22.70
C ALA A 634 -3.89 4.48 -23.78
N ARG A 635 -3.72 3.16 -23.58
CA ARG A 635 -3.08 2.29 -24.59
C ARG A 635 -3.87 2.20 -25.89
N ASN A 636 -5.21 2.27 -25.80
CA ASN A 636 -6.11 2.31 -26.94
C ASN A 636 -6.20 3.69 -27.64
N GLY A 637 -5.41 4.69 -27.19
CA GLY A 637 -5.41 6.04 -27.74
C GLY A 637 -6.60 6.91 -27.31
N GLU A 638 -7.36 6.49 -26.32
CA GLU A 638 -8.57 7.15 -25.82
C GLU A 638 -8.25 8.03 -24.60
N THR A 639 -7.35 9.00 -24.79
CA THR A 639 -6.76 9.79 -23.69
C THR A 639 -7.80 10.58 -22.87
N GLU A 640 -8.88 11.07 -23.50
CA GLU A 640 -9.97 11.75 -22.77
C GLU A 640 -10.74 10.78 -21.87
N LYS A 641 -11.04 9.57 -22.36
CA LYS A 641 -11.68 8.51 -21.57
C LYS A 641 -10.80 8.13 -20.38
N ALA A 642 -9.48 8.08 -20.57
CA ALA A 642 -8.53 7.83 -19.49
C ALA A 642 -8.58 8.92 -18.40
N MET A 643 -8.69 10.20 -18.78
CA MET A 643 -8.90 11.29 -17.81
C MET A 643 -10.23 11.18 -17.06
N ASP A 644 -11.32 10.85 -17.76
CA ASP A 644 -12.63 10.68 -17.14
C ASP A 644 -12.64 9.54 -16.12
N LEU A 645 -11.87 8.47 -16.36
CA LEU A 645 -11.73 7.35 -15.44
C LEU A 645 -10.89 7.70 -14.20
N LEU A 646 -9.77 8.40 -14.36
CA LEU A 646 -8.93 8.85 -13.22
C LEU A 646 -9.62 9.90 -12.35
N LEU A 647 -10.63 10.58 -12.88
CA LEU A 647 -11.43 11.61 -12.20
C LEU A 647 -12.89 11.20 -12.02
N HIS A 648 -13.18 9.91 -12.18
CA HIS A 648 -14.53 9.41 -12.15
C HIS A 648 -15.21 9.74 -10.81
N PRO A 649 -16.51 10.11 -10.78
CA PRO A 649 -17.20 10.50 -9.54
C PRO A 649 -17.23 9.42 -8.45
N LEU A 650 -17.06 8.15 -8.81
CA LEU A 650 -16.96 7.03 -7.87
C LEU A 650 -15.52 6.72 -7.43
N PHE A 651 -14.51 7.21 -8.15
CA PHE A 651 -13.12 7.12 -7.74
C PHE A 651 -12.76 8.34 -6.89
N LYS A 652 -13.13 8.28 -5.61
CA LYS A 652 -13.13 9.42 -4.70
C LYS A 652 -11.89 9.45 -3.82
N PHE A 653 -11.44 10.67 -3.52
CA PHE A 653 -10.37 10.96 -2.57
C PHE A 653 -10.87 12.06 -1.63
N ASP A 654 -10.70 11.89 -0.33
CA ASP A 654 -11.19 12.85 0.67
C ASP A 654 -10.36 14.14 0.70
N ASP A 655 -10.63 15.00 1.69
CA ASP A 655 -9.98 16.31 1.85
C ASP A 655 -8.47 16.21 2.10
N VAL A 656 -8.00 15.15 2.75
CA VAL A 656 -6.57 14.88 2.98
C VAL A 656 -5.98 13.92 1.94
N GLY A 657 -6.79 13.46 0.98
CA GLY A 657 -6.39 12.62 -0.14
C GLY A 657 -6.41 11.13 0.15
N MET A 658 -7.09 10.69 1.22
CA MET A 658 -7.34 9.27 1.45
C MET A 658 -8.25 8.73 0.34
N PRO A 659 -7.88 7.61 -0.32
CA PRO A 659 -8.75 6.97 -1.28
C PRO A 659 -9.98 6.42 -0.56
N VAL A 660 -11.15 6.98 -0.88
CA VAL A 660 -12.42 6.61 -0.26
C VAL A 660 -12.87 5.27 -0.81
N SER A 661 -13.15 4.35 0.08
CA SER A 661 -13.61 3.01 -0.29
C SER A 661 -15.05 3.02 -0.80
N GLY A 662 -15.39 2.04 -1.63
CA GLY A 662 -16.77 1.73 -2.00
C GLY A 662 -17.54 1.05 -0.87
N VAL A 663 -18.54 0.25 -1.23
CA VAL A 663 -19.42 -0.43 -0.25
C VAL A 663 -18.83 -1.71 0.38
N ARG A 664 -17.64 -2.15 -0.05
CA ARG A 664 -17.10 -3.50 0.28
C ARG A 664 -16.07 -3.51 1.40
N VAL A 665 -15.28 -2.44 1.56
CA VAL A 665 -14.23 -2.33 2.58
C VAL A 665 -14.26 -0.94 3.24
N PRO A 666 -13.80 -0.79 4.49
CA PRO A 666 -13.70 0.53 5.12
C PRO A 666 -12.72 1.46 4.42
N THR A 667 -12.87 2.76 4.62
CA THR A 667 -11.90 3.78 4.16
C THR A 667 -10.69 3.83 5.10
N PRO A 668 -9.46 3.99 4.59
CA PRO A 668 -9.07 4.12 3.18
C PRO A 668 -8.80 2.78 2.47
N TYR A 669 -8.73 2.82 1.14
CA TYR A 669 -8.29 1.70 0.30
C TYR A 669 -7.12 2.10 -0.62
N PHE A 670 -5.90 1.92 -0.14
CA PHE A 670 -4.66 2.39 -0.79
C PHE A 670 -4.32 1.83 -2.17
N PRO A 671 -4.81 0.64 -2.60
CA PRO A 671 -4.66 0.21 -3.99
C PRO A 671 -5.17 1.26 -5.00
N GLY A 672 -6.16 2.08 -4.63
CA GLY A 672 -6.60 3.22 -5.44
C GLY A 672 -5.52 4.29 -5.63
N SER A 673 -4.80 4.65 -4.56
CA SER A 673 -3.70 5.64 -4.63
C SER A 673 -2.51 5.10 -5.42
N GLY A 674 -2.05 3.88 -5.13
CA GLY A 674 -0.91 3.30 -5.83
C GLY A 674 -1.21 3.04 -7.32
N GLY A 675 -2.42 2.55 -7.62
CA GLY A 675 -2.90 2.42 -8.99
C GLY A 675 -2.95 3.77 -9.74
N LEU A 676 -3.49 4.83 -9.12
CA LEU A 676 -3.49 6.18 -9.70
C LEU A 676 -2.07 6.63 -10.05
N LEU A 677 -1.12 6.47 -9.12
CA LEU A 677 0.27 6.89 -9.31
C LEU A 677 0.95 6.09 -10.42
N TYR A 678 0.68 4.79 -10.54
CA TYR A 678 1.17 3.97 -11.64
C TYR A 678 0.58 4.43 -12.98
N ALA A 679 -0.74 4.58 -13.07
CA ALA A 679 -1.42 4.99 -14.31
C ALA A 679 -0.96 6.37 -14.79
N VAL A 680 -0.87 7.37 -13.90
CA VAL A 680 -0.41 8.72 -14.26
C VAL A 680 1.05 8.69 -14.73
N ALA A 681 1.92 7.91 -14.10
CA ALA A 681 3.31 7.75 -14.54
C ALA A 681 3.41 7.09 -15.92
N MET A 682 2.65 6.00 -16.15
CA MET A 682 2.54 5.35 -17.44
C MET A 682 2.03 6.33 -18.52
N MET A 683 1.02 7.13 -18.21
CA MET A 683 0.45 8.08 -19.18
C MET A 683 1.41 9.24 -19.48
N ALA A 684 2.23 9.65 -18.50
CA ALA A 684 3.18 10.75 -18.64
C ALA A 684 4.50 10.35 -19.31
N ALA A 685 5.00 9.14 -19.08
CA ALA A 685 6.29 8.66 -19.61
C ALA A 685 6.16 7.57 -20.69
N GLY A 686 4.96 7.03 -20.88
CA GLY A 686 4.69 5.94 -21.82
C GLY A 686 4.90 4.53 -21.23
N TRP A 687 4.81 3.56 -22.13
CA TRP A 687 4.93 2.12 -21.90
C TRP A 687 5.77 1.48 -23.03
N ASP A 688 6.23 0.24 -22.89
CA ASP A 688 7.05 -0.39 -23.91
C ASP A 688 6.28 -0.52 -25.24
N GLN A 689 7.01 -0.46 -26.36
CA GLN A 689 6.43 -0.54 -27.71
C GLN A 689 5.45 0.60 -28.06
N ASN A 690 5.36 1.64 -27.22
CA ASN A 690 4.66 2.86 -27.58
C ASN A 690 5.29 3.52 -28.81
N SER A 691 4.49 3.71 -29.86
CA SER A 691 4.90 4.33 -31.13
C SER A 691 4.63 5.83 -31.19
N SER A 692 4.02 6.41 -30.15
CA SER A 692 3.69 7.84 -30.09
C SER A 692 4.95 8.70 -29.98
N THR A 693 5.01 9.76 -30.78
CA THR A 693 6.06 10.80 -30.69
C THR A 693 5.75 11.86 -29.64
N ASN A 694 4.60 11.77 -28.94
CA ASN A 694 4.22 12.69 -27.88
C ASN A 694 5.01 12.38 -26.59
N SER A 695 5.51 13.42 -25.92
CA SER A 695 6.24 13.28 -24.65
C SER A 695 5.37 12.81 -23.49
N SER A 696 4.04 12.93 -23.59
CA SER A 696 3.08 12.44 -22.58
C SER A 696 1.93 11.70 -23.27
N PRO A 697 2.18 10.47 -23.77
CA PRO A 697 1.35 9.78 -24.75
C PRO A 697 -0.05 9.40 -24.24
N GLY A 698 -0.24 9.26 -22.93
CA GLY A 698 -1.53 8.93 -22.34
C GLY A 698 -2.41 10.15 -22.01
N PHE A 699 -1.90 11.38 -22.15
CA PHE A 699 -2.67 12.59 -21.86
C PHE A 699 -3.27 13.21 -23.13
N PRO A 700 -4.46 13.84 -23.04
CA PRO A 700 -5.01 14.58 -24.18
C PRO A 700 -4.11 15.73 -24.61
N LEU A 701 -4.01 15.95 -25.93
CA LEU A 701 -3.19 17.04 -26.48
C LEU A 701 -3.78 18.43 -26.22
N ASN A 702 -5.11 18.52 -26.08
CA ASN A 702 -5.82 19.77 -25.91
C ASN A 702 -6.09 20.02 -24.43
N GLY A 703 -5.69 21.19 -23.93
CA GLY A 703 -6.01 21.64 -22.58
C GLY A 703 -5.08 21.14 -21.47
N TRP A 704 -4.20 20.18 -21.75
CA TRP A 704 -3.23 19.65 -20.80
C TRP A 704 -1.80 20.04 -21.18
N ASN A 705 -1.09 20.66 -20.24
CA ASN A 705 0.33 20.96 -20.32
C ASN A 705 1.07 20.09 -19.30
N VAL A 706 1.47 18.88 -19.71
CA VAL A 706 2.10 17.90 -18.83
C VAL A 706 3.61 18.07 -18.85
N ARG A 707 4.20 18.18 -17.66
CA ARG A 707 5.65 18.17 -17.47
C ARG A 707 6.00 17.04 -16.52
N SER A 708 7.04 16.29 -16.85
CA SER A 708 7.56 15.22 -16.01
C SER A 708 9.09 15.31 -15.88
N GLU A 709 9.60 14.96 -14.71
CA GLU A 709 11.03 14.85 -14.41
C GLU A 709 11.27 13.52 -13.70
N GLY A 710 12.24 12.72 -14.13
CA GLY A 710 12.65 11.49 -13.43
C GLY A 710 11.64 10.34 -13.45
N ILE A 711 10.52 10.44 -14.19
CA ILE A 711 9.55 9.35 -14.34
C ILE A 711 10.07 8.29 -15.31
N LYS A 712 9.94 7.02 -14.93
CA LYS A 712 10.33 5.88 -15.77
C LYS A 712 9.13 5.37 -16.58
N GLN A 713 9.45 4.83 -17.75
CA GLN A 713 8.50 4.18 -18.64
C GLN A 713 8.00 2.87 -18.02
N ALA A 714 6.69 2.64 -18.10
CA ALA A 714 6.07 1.36 -17.72
C ALA A 714 6.44 0.25 -18.72
N MET A 715 6.21 -1.01 -18.34
CA MET A 715 6.19 -2.12 -19.30
C MET A 715 5.07 -1.95 -20.31
#